data_AF-A0A947U9B5-F1
#
_entry.id   AF-A0A947U9B5-F1
#
_cell.length_a   1.000
_cell.length_b   1.000
_cell.length_c   1.000
_cell.angle_alpha   90.00
_cell.angle_beta   90.00
_cell.angle_gamma   90.00
#
_symmetry.space_group_name_H-M   'P 1'
#
loop_
_entity.id
_entity.type
_entity.pdbx_description
1 polymer ?
#
loop_
_entity_poly.entity_id
_entity_poly.type
_entity_poly.pdbx_seq_one_letter_code
_entity_poly.pdbx_strand_id
1 'polypeptide(L)'
;MDGSASTQAMVQDKWRELYRLALSPEYFFDERYLHGLLGHCEKDELSALAQQIDDWQVQQAAAYSAAASAAVNQGNAKAFAQAVAIFSSPMAAVLGCWLQGMSAPGVFEDPAQLKLMQLFAHDMGVGYPQASRAHHFRALLGQLQLTAYALASRQLATLPDLSDDAFELPAMLLALSRRSDEFGDVLCGIDWALRAVGLCPGWAALGQLDGLSLDVRRLDLSESFVEQEAVSLRQISQWVSRQVAAQGEARQAQLLRGANWVFAALKRWNAQLYNASLSASSPQQAMAQLMQRLARAGAVYHQSYLVEGRSLAQWLKDAQSDPLPLLDVLSRSRLIVPGFSSKSVLVTSLVAPTGRMFRIFSEAELDVIRRWIDWLPQAADSQQLPRQPVSPGATETSQVVEQSEALGAWPRSLREAYFVLQGRALGPATLRFAQAYVTRWLARSRRSLKTSVRQLPEQWGPNVLRTWLLDKHEQNGQQFDESDPTSMPSREEIVESVLQLAPLTLIDGAWLQGFTDIELASSHVGYALFQTYWDELGNGIHALNHPKIYRDGLRQMAFELAPTGSREFAEDPRLDEDSFRLPVYWLCLGKLPVTFMPEILGMNLAMELSGVGGSYRSARRFLRHYGFSTAFVDLHNTIDNVSTGHSAWAADAIDAYMRSLVAGEQIAEHWYRIRVGYESLAPMPSKWASVLRRLGLKGVANVLPRPARGEVPNRYLHHLPIALDGGGDIRRREALEDYR
;
A
#
# COMPACT_ATOMS: atom_id res chain seq x y z
N MET A 1 12.12 -20.35 25.69
CA MET A 1 12.27 -21.79 25.48
C MET A 1 12.37 -22.02 23.99
N ASP A 2 13.59 -22.34 23.62
CA ASP A 2 14.11 -23.07 22.45
C ASP A 2 13.79 -22.55 21.04
N GLY A 3 14.58 -21.56 20.64
CA GLY A 3 15.01 -21.37 19.26
C GLY A 3 16.10 -22.38 18.90
N SER A 4 15.78 -23.29 17.99
CA SER A 4 16.76 -23.98 17.12
C SER A 4 16.12 -24.73 15.95
N ALA A 5 14.80 -24.66 15.77
CA ALA A 5 14.10 -25.32 14.65
C ALA A 5 13.81 -24.39 13.44
N SER A 6 14.06 -23.07 13.51
CA SER A 6 13.50 -22.13 12.51
C SER A 6 14.37 -21.91 11.26
N THR A 7 15.63 -22.33 11.22
CA THR A 7 16.54 -21.95 10.12
C THR A 7 16.38 -22.83 8.87
N GLN A 8 15.91 -24.08 8.99
CA GLN A 8 15.65 -24.94 7.83
C GLN A 8 14.29 -24.67 7.17
N ALA A 9 13.30 -24.19 7.91
CA ALA A 9 12.00 -23.79 7.36
C ALA A 9 12.06 -22.49 6.55
N MET A 10 13.03 -21.60 6.86
CA MET A 10 13.23 -20.32 6.14
C MET A 10 13.67 -20.46 4.67
N VAL A 11 14.09 -21.66 4.23
CA VAL A 11 14.51 -21.88 2.83
C VAL A 11 13.32 -22.25 1.92
N GLN A 12 12.19 -22.72 2.47
CA GLN A 12 11.07 -23.26 1.68
C GLN A 12 9.96 -22.26 1.30
N ASP A 13 9.92 -21.06 1.92
CA ASP A 13 8.87 -20.03 1.69
C ASP A 13 9.46 -18.61 1.73
N LYS A 14 10.54 -18.37 0.97
CA LYS A 14 11.28 -17.09 1.01
C LYS A 14 10.39 -15.92 0.59
N TRP A 15 9.63 -16.07 -0.50
CA TRP A 15 8.87 -14.96 -1.08
C TRP A 15 7.61 -14.65 -0.28
N ARG A 16 6.92 -15.68 0.19
CA ARG A 16 5.76 -15.57 1.09
C ARG A 16 6.12 -14.85 2.38
N GLU A 17 7.28 -15.15 2.98
CA GLU A 17 7.74 -14.45 4.17
C GLU A 17 8.10 -12.98 3.88
N LEU A 18 8.81 -12.70 2.78
CA LEU A 18 9.09 -11.32 2.35
C LEU A 18 7.80 -10.53 2.13
N TYR A 19 6.81 -11.13 1.47
CA TYR A 19 5.48 -10.55 1.25
C TYR A 19 4.80 -10.22 2.59
N ARG A 20 4.79 -11.15 3.55
CA ARG A 20 4.18 -10.95 4.87
C ARG A 20 4.84 -9.83 5.67
N LEU A 21 6.17 -9.71 5.61
CA LEU A 21 6.92 -8.64 6.24
C LEU A 21 6.63 -7.30 5.56
N ALA A 22 6.63 -7.27 4.22
CA ALA A 22 6.43 -6.06 3.45
C ALA A 22 5.00 -5.51 3.50
N LEU A 23 4.00 -6.33 3.84
CA LEU A 23 2.64 -5.86 4.14
C LEU A 23 2.54 -5.01 5.41
N SER A 24 3.53 -5.01 6.29
CA SER A 24 3.48 -4.21 7.52
C SER A 24 3.89 -2.75 7.26
N PRO A 25 3.00 -1.75 7.47
CA PRO A 25 3.27 -0.36 7.10
C PRO A 25 4.49 0.29 7.76
N GLU A 26 4.84 -0.18 8.95
CA GLU A 26 5.92 0.35 9.80
C GLU A 26 7.19 -0.51 9.73
N TYR A 27 7.25 -1.50 8.83
CA TYR A 27 8.42 -2.35 8.67
C TYR A 27 9.49 -1.69 7.81
N PHE A 28 10.74 -1.72 8.27
CA PHE A 28 11.89 -1.16 7.58
C PHE A 28 12.73 -2.26 6.91
N PHE A 29 13.13 -2.04 5.66
CA PHE A 29 14.08 -2.89 4.94
C PHE A 29 15.42 -2.17 4.73
N ASP A 30 16.53 -2.88 4.94
CA ASP A 30 17.88 -2.39 4.58
C ASP A 30 18.00 -2.29 3.05
N GLU A 31 18.51 -1.17 2.53
CA GLU A 31 18.60 -0.98 1.07
C GLU A 31 19.56 -1.97 0.39
N ARG A 32 20.60 -2.45 1.09
CA ARG A 32 21.58 -3.40 0.52
C ARG A 32 20.93 -4.74 0.28
N TYR A 33 20.05 -5.16 1.20
CA TYR A 33 19.25 -6.36 1.03
C TYR A 33 18.35 -6.25 -0.21
N LEU A 34 17.65 -5.12 -0.37
CA LEU A 34 16.77 -4.91 -1.52
C LEU A 34 17.54 -4.77 -2.85
N HIS A 35 18.70 -4.12 -2.85
CA HIS A 35 19.58 -4.08 -4.02
C HIS A 35 20.10 -5.46 -4.42
N GLY A 36 20.42 -6.33 -3.44
CA GLY A 36 20.79 -7.72 -3.70
C GLY A 36 19.66 -8.51 -4.36
N LEU A 37 18.41 -8.30 -3.92
CA LEU A 37 17.23 -8.94 -4.53
C LEU A 37 16.87 -8.38 -5.92
N LEU A 38 17.05 -7.08 -6.15
CA LEU A 38 16.89 -6.48 -7.48
C LEU A 38 17.90 -7.03 -8.49
N GLY A 39 19.12 -7.34 -8.02
CA GLY A 39 20.20 -7.83 -8.84
C GLY A 39 20.61 -6.87 -9.96
N HIS A 40 21.24 -7.43 -10.99
CA HIS A 40 21.60 -6.73 -12.22
C HIS A 40 20.55 -7.03 -13.29
N CYS A 41 20.16 -6.02 -14.06
CA CYS A 41 19.27 -6.16 -15.21
C CYS A 41 19.88 -5.46 -16.43
N GLU A 42 19.45 -5.88 -17.62
CA GLU A 42 19.68 -5.16 -18.86
C GLU A 42 19.08 -3.74 -18.76
N LYS A 43 19.61 -2.82 -19.55
CA LYS A 43 19.26 -1.39 -19.50
C LYS A 43 18.82 -0.91 -20.87
N ASP A 44 17.81 -1.58 -21.43
CA ASP A 44 17.20 -1.10 -22.66
C ASP A 44 16.54 0.25 -22.42
N GLU A 45 16.64 1.14 -23.40
CA GLU A 45 15.94 2.41 -23.40
C GLU A 45 14.43 2.21 -23.39
N LEU A 46 13.69 3.15 -22.78
CA LEU A 46 12.23 3.03 -22.61
C LEU A 46 11.49 2.86 -23.94
N SER A 47 11.97 3.45 -25.04
CA SER A 47 11.36 3.29 -26.36
C SER A 47 11.51 1.87 -26.92
N ALA A 48 12.70 1.28 -26.78
CA ALA A 48 12.95 -0.10 -27.19
C ALA A 48 12.16 -1.07 -26.29
N LEU A 49 12.14 -0.82 -24.99
CA LEU A 49 11.38 -1.61 -24.02
C LEU A 49 9.87 -1.54 -24.27
N ALA A 50 9.33 -0.39 -24.67
CA ALA A 50 7.92 -0.24 -25.02
C ALA A 50 7.54 -1.13 -26.22
N GLN A 51 8.37 -1.17 -27.26
CA GLN A 51 8.13 -2.06 -28.41
C GLN A 51 8.19 -3.54 -27.99
N GLN A 52 9.16 -3.91 -27.13
CA GLN A 52 9.24 -5.27 -26.60
C GLN A 52 8.00 -5.64 -25.77
N ILE A 53 7.45 -4.70 -24.99
CA ILE A 53 6.21 -4.91 -24.24
C ILE A 53 5.04 -5.16 -25.19
N ASP A 54 4.88 -4.33 -26.22
CA ASP A 54 3.79 -4.46 -27.20
C ASP A 54 3.86 -5.81 -27.94
N ASP A 55 5.04 -6.20 -28.42
CA ASP A 55 5.27 -7.48 -29.10
C ASP A 55 4.99 -8.67 -28.16
N TRP A 56 5.46 -8.57 -26.91
CA TRP A 56 5.21 -9.59 -25.88
C TRP A 56 3.72 -9.72 -25.56
N GLN A 57 2.98 -8.61 -25.44
CA GLN A 57 1.54 -8.65 -25.19
C GLN A 57 0.78 -9.38 -26.30
N VAL A 58 1.09 -9.09 -27.57
CA VAL A 58 0.47 -9.76 -28.72
C VAL A 58 0.76 -11.27 -28.68
N GLN A 59 2.02 -11.65 -28.43
CA GLN A 59 2.42 -13.05 -28.32
C GLN A 59 1.68 -13.77 -27.19
N GLN A 60 1.59 -13.16 -26.01
CA GLN A 60 0.95 -13.75 -24.85
C GLN A 60 -0.57 -13.80 -24.98
N ALA A 61 -1.20 -12.77 -25.56
CA ALA A 61 -2.63 -12.77 -25.84
C ALA A 61 -3.01 -13.96 -26.76
N ALA A 62 -2.22 -14.22 -27.80
CA ALA A 62 -2.42 -15.38 -28.67
C ALA A 62 -2.25 -16.71 -27.91
N ALA A 63 -1.24 -16.83 -27.06
CA ALA A 63 -1.01 -18.04 -26.26
C ALA A 63 -2.16 -18.32 -25.27
N TYR A 64 -2.61 -17.31 -24.52
CA TYR A 64 -3.73 -17.45 -23.61
C TYR A 64 -5.06 -17.69 -24.34
N SER A 65 -5.28 -17.07 -25.51
CA SER A 65 -6.47 -17.32 -26.33
C SER A 65 -6.53 -18.77 -26.81
N ALA A 66 -5.40 -19.34 -27.25
CA ALA A 66 -5.31 -20.75 -27.60
C ALA A 66 -5.57 -21.68 -26.40
N ALA A 67 -4.99 -21.36 -25.23
CA ALA A 67 -5.20 -22.11 -24.00
C ALA A 67 -6.67 -22.05 -23.51
N ALA A 68 -7.28 -20.87 -23.54
CA ALA A 68 -8.68 -20.67 -23.20
C ALA A 68 -9.61 -21.45 -24.15
N SER A 69 -9.37 -21.38 -25.46
CA SER A 69 -10.13 -22.13 -26.47
C SER A 69 -10.01 -23.64 -26.27
N ALA A 70 -8.81 -24.14 -26.00
CA ALA A 70 -8.59 -25.56 -25.69
C ALA A 70 -9.33 -25.98 -24.41
N ALA A 71 -9.31 -25.13 -23.37
CA ALA A 71 -10.04 -25.38 -22.14
C ALA A 71 -11.56 -25.40 -22.37
N VAL A 72 -12.11 -24.49 -23.17
CA VAL A 72 -13.54 -24.49 -23.55
C VAL A 72 -13.92 -25.77 -24.28
N ASN A 73 -13.15 -26.17 -25.30
CA ASN A 73 -13.40 -27.37 -26.08
C ASN A 73 -13.37 -28.66 -25.23
N GLN A 74 -12.59 -28.66 -24.15
CA GLN A 74 -12.47 -29.78 -23.22
C GLN A 74 -13.45 -29.69 -22.01
N GLY A 75 -14.33 -28.69 -21.97
CA GLY A 75 -15.26 -28.49 -20.85
C GLY A 75 -14.59 -28.01 -19.55
N ASN A 76 -13.40 -27.42 -19.64
CA ASN A 76 -12.53 -27.02 -18.54
C ASN A 76 -12.34 -25.50 -18.41
N ALA A 77 -13.15 -24.68 -19.10
CA ALA A 77 -13.07 -23.23 -19.07
C ALA A 77 -13.06 -22.65 -17.63
N LYS A 78 -13.90 -23.19 -16.74
CA LYS A 78 -13.94 -22.77 -15.33
C LYS A 78 -12.64 -23.09 -14.59
N ALA A 79 -12.05 -24.27 -14.82
CA ALA A 79 -10.81 -24.66 -14.16
C ALA A 79 -9.63 -23.79 -14.63
N PHE A 80 -9.58 -23.47 -15.93
CA PHE A 80 -8.65 -22.50 -16.48
C PHE A 80 -8.81 -21.13 -15.81
N ALA A 81 -10.04 -20.61 -15.76
CA ALA A 81 -10.33 -19.32 -15.15
C ALA A 81 -9.94 -19.27 -13.67
N GLN A 82 -10.28 -20.32 -12.91
CA GLN A 82 -9.95 -20.43 -11.50
C GLN A 82 -8.44 -20.50 -11.29
N ALA A 83 -7.69 -21.23 -12.10
CA ALA A 83 -6.24 -21.32 -11.98
C ALA A 83 -5.55 -19.97 -12.22
N VAL A 84 -6.00 -19.22 -13.24
CA VAL A 84 -5.48 -17.87 -13.49
C VAL A 84 -5.79 -16.96 -12.30
N ALA A 85 -7.03 -16.99 -11.79
CA ALA A 85 -7.45 -16.14 -10.67
C ALA A 85 -6.76 -16.50 -9.35
N ILE A 86 -6.59 -17.80 -9.04
CA ILE A 86 -5.91 -18.27 -7.84
C ILE A 86 -4.43 -17.88 -7.87
N PHE A 87 -3.69 -18.24 -8.92
CA PHE A 87 -2.25 -17.97 -8.98
C PHE A 87 -1.96 -16.46 -8.95
N SER A 88 -2.79 -15.66 -9.61
CA SER A 88 -2.60 -14.20 -9.64
C SER A 88 -3.11 -13.47 -8.39
N SER A 89 -3.73 -14.16 -7.43
CA SER A 89 -4.35 -13.49 -6.28
C SER A 89 -3.38 -12.68 -5.41
N PRO A 90 -2.13 -13.11 -5.13
CA PRO A 90 -1.20 -12.29 -4.36
C PRO A 90 -0.83 -10.99 -5.07
N MET A 91 -0.65 -11.03 -6.39
CA MET A 91 -0.34 -9.84 -7.21
C MET A 91 -1.55 -8.91 -7.31
N ALA A 92 -2.72 -9.44 -7.62
CA ALA A 92 -3.94 -8.66 -7.74
C ALA A 92 -4.34 -7.97 -6.42
N ALA A 93 -4.06 -8.61 -5.29
CA ALA A 93 -4.36 -8.08 -3.96
C ALA A 93 -3.52 -6.85 -3.57
N VAL A 94 -2.44 -6.55 -4.31
CA VAL A 94 -1.51 -5.44 -4.03
C VAL A 94 -1.26 -4.53 -5.22
N LEU A 95 -2.16 -4.53 -6.21
CA LEU A 95 -2.05 -3.62 -7.37
C LEU A 95 -1.98 -2.15 -6.93
N GLY A 96 -1.01 -1.42 -7.47
CA GLY A 96 -0.69 -0.03 -7.12
C GLY A 96 0.29 0.12 -5.95
N CYS A 97 0.71 -0.97 -5.28
CA CYS A 97 1.55 -0.87 -4.08
C CYS A 97 2.91 -0.23 -4.30
N TRP A 98 3.47 -0.27 -5.51
CA TRP A 98 4.77 0.35 -5.81
C TRP A 98 4.73 1.89 -5.72
N LEU A 99 3.55 2.51 -5.79
CA LEU A 99 3.40 3.96 -5.59
C LEU A 99 3.12 4.33 -4.13
N GLN A 100 2.90 3.34 -3.25
CA GLN A 100 2.61 3.61 -1.85
C GLN A 100 3.81 4.29 -1.19
N GLY A 101 3.56 5.39 -0.47
CA GLY A 101 4.60 6.16 0.19
C GLY A 101 5.57 6.90 -0.74
N MET A 102 5.29 7.03 -2.04
CA MET A 102 6.01 7.95 -2.93
C MET A 102 5.77 9.41 -2.54
N SER A 103 4.53 9.73 -2.14
CA SER A 103 4.22 11.02 -1.54
C SER A 103 4.80 11.12 -0.12
N ALA A 104 5.53 12.20 0.14
CA ALA A 104 6.14 12.47 1.44
C ALA A 104 6.24 13.99 1.70
N PRO A 105 6.18 14.43 2.97
CA PRO A 105 6.15 15.84 3.35
C PRO A 105 7.21 16.72 2.69
N GLY A 106 8.43 16.21 2.53
CA GLY A 106 9.53 16.96 1.90
C GLY A 106 9.30 17.33 0.43
N VAL A 107 8.33 16.72 -0.25
CA VAL A 107 8.07 16.87 -1.69
C VAL A 107 6.58 17.12 -2.03
N PHE A 108 5.76 17.58 -1.09
CA PHE A 108 4.33 17.86 -1.31
C PHE A 108 4.03 18.89 -2.41
N GLU A 109 5.00 19.76 -2.69
CA GLU A 109 4.87 20.80 -3.72
C GLU A 109 5.42 20.35 -5.09
N ASP A 110 6.09 19.18 -5.16
CA ASP A 110 6.68 18.69 -6.41
C ASP A 110 5.57 18.22 -7.39
N PRO A 111 5.45 18.83 -8.59
CA PRO A 111 4.40 18.47 -9.54
C PRO A 111 4.41 17.01 -9.99
N ALA A 112 5.57 16.36 -10.05
CA ALA A 112 5.66 14.96 -10.42
C ALA A 112 5.27 14.02 -9.28
N GLN A 113 5.57 14.37 -8.04
CA GLN A 113 5.06 13.64 -6.88
C GLN A 113 3.54 13.76 -6.74
N LEU A 114 2.96 14.93 -7.01
CA LEU A 114 1.50 15.10 -7.08
C LEU A 114 0.86 14.23 -8.16
N LYS A 115 1.53 14.08 -9.31
CA LYS A 115 1.07 13.19 -10.39
C LYS A 115 1.20 11.71 -10.03
N LEU A 116 2.25 11.30 -9.34
CA LEU A 116 2.36 9.94 -8.78
C LEU A 116 1.27 9.67 -7.74
N MET A 117 0.95 10.67 -6.91
CA MET A 117 -0.14 10.58 -5.94
C MET A 117 -1.50 10.48 -6.63
N GLN A 118 -1.72 11.20 -7.75
CA GLN A 118 -2.91 11.04 -8.60
C GLN A 118 -3.04 9.60 -9.10
N LEU A 119 -1.96 9.01 -9.62
CA LEU A 119 -1.93 7.62 -10.07
C LEU A 119 -2.32 6.64 -8.94
N PHE A 120 -1.73 6.81 -7.75
CA PHE A 120 -2.06 5.97 -6.59
C PHE A 120 -3.51 6.15 -6.14
N ALA A 121 -4.03 7.37 -6.13
CA ALA A 121 -5.43 7.66 -5.80
C ALA A 121 -6.41 6.93 -6.76
N HIS A 122 -6.12 6.90 -8.06
CA HIS A 122 -6.91 6.12 -9.02
C HIS A 122 -6.85 4.62 -8.74
N ASP A 123 -5.68 4.08 -8.37
CA ASP A 123 -5.53 2.66 -8.06
C ASP A 123 -6.25 2.26 -6.76
N MET A 124 -6.32 3.18 -5.79
CA MET A 124 -7.07 2.99 -4.54
C MET A 124 -8.57 3.23 -4.67
N GLY A 125 -9.02 3.82 -5.78
CA GLY A 125 -10.43 4.11 -6.05
C GLY A 125 -10.97 5.28 -5.23
N VAL A 126 -10.17 6.35 -5.06
CA VAL A 126 -10.63 7.57 -4.36
C VAL A 126 -12.03 7.97 -4.82
N GLY A 127 -12.88 8.29 -3.85
CA GLY A 127 -14.33 8.49 -3.98
C GLY A 127 -15.16 7.50 -3.14
N TYR A 128 -14.64 6.29 -2.87
CA TYR A 128 -15.41 5.22 -2.22
C TYR A 128 -14.55 4.27 -1.36
N PRO A 129 -15.04 3.82 -0.18
CA PRO A 129 -14.37 2.78 0.60
C PRO A 129 -14.41 1.44 -0.14
N GLN A 130 -13.37 0.62 0.03
CA GLN A 130 -13.27 -0.70 -0.59
C GLN A 130 -13.40 -0.69 -2.13
N ALA A 131 -12.93 0.37 -2.78
CA ALA A 131 -13.04 0.54 -4.24
C ALA A 131 -11.70 0.37 -4.99
N SER A 132 -10.64 -0.03 -4.30
CA SER A 132 -9.34 -0.25 -4.96
C SER A 132 -9.40 -1.38 -5.99
N ARG A 133 -8.38 -1.46 -6.85
CA ARG A 133 -8.24 -2.54 -7.84
C ARG A 133 -8.30 -3.94 -7.20
N ALA A 134 -7.69 -4.08 -6.02
CA ALA A 134 -7.71 -5.32 -5.25
C ALA A 134 -9.13 -5.72 -4.80
N HIS A 135 -9.98 -4.76 -4.42
CA HIS A 135 -11.37 -5.05 -4.03
C HIS A 135 -12.20 -5.51 -5.22
N HIS A 136 -12.01 -4.91 -6.39
CA HIS A 136 -12.64 -5.36 -7.63
C HIS A 136 -12.21 -6.80 -7.98
N PHE A 137 -10.92 -7.13 -7.81
CA PHE A 137 -10.44 -8.49 -8.00
C PHE A 137 -11.08 -9.49 -7.01
N ARG A 138 -11.26 -9.12 -5.74
CA ARG A 138 -11.97 -9.97 -4.77
C ARG A 138 -13.42 -10.22 -5.18
N ALA A 139 -14.10 -9.23 -5.76
CA ALA A 139 -15.44 -9.42 -6.30
C ALA A 139 -15.46 -10.43 -7.47
N LEU A 140 -14.45 -10.38 -8.35
CA LEU A 140 -14.26 -11.37 -9.42
C LEU A 140 -14.04 -12.79 -8.88
N LEU A 141 -13.25 -12.94 -7.80
CA LEU A 141 -13.08 -14.24 -7.13
C LEU A 141 -14.42 -14.79 -6.61
N GLY A 142 -15.30 -13.93 -6.08
CA GLY A 142 -16.65 -14.31 -5.69
C GLY A 142 -17.48 -14.89 -6.84
N GLN A 143 -17.43 -14.24 -8.02
CA GLN A 143 -18.12 -14.71 -9.24
C GLN A 143 -17.59 -16.07 -9.73
N LEU A 144 -16.30 -16.35 -9.52
CA LEU A 144 -15.66 -17.62 -9.83
C LEU A 144 -15.86 -18.71 -8.76
N GLN A 145 -16.64 -18.44 -7.70
CA GLN A 145 -16.85 -19.32 -6.54
C GLN A 145 -15.54 -19.63 -5.79
N LEU A 146 -14.61 -18.68 -5.77
CA LEU A 146 -13.31 -18.74 -5.13
C LEU A 146 -13.27 -17.92 -3.83
N THR A 147 -14.34 -17.99 -3.03
CA THR A 147 -14.46 -17.20 -1.78
C THR A 147 -13.34 -17.50 -0.77
N ALA A 148 -12.77 -18.72 -0.79
CA ALA A 148 -11.61 -19.09 0.01
C ALA A 148 -10.33 -18.31 -0.36
N TYR A 149 -10.27 -17.70 -1.54
CA TYR A 149 -9.18 -16.85 -2.01
C TYR A 149 -9.53 -15.36 -1.97
N ALA A 150 -10.80 -15.00 -1.74
CA ALA A 150 -11.24 -13.60 -1.62
C ALA A 150 -10.90 -13.01 -0.24
N LEU A 151 -9.63 -13.13 0.16
CA LEU A 151 -9.13 -12.81 1.50
C LEU A 151 -8.32 -11.51 1.53
N ALA A 152 -8.07 -11.00 2.74
CA ALA A 152 -7.10 -9.94 2.96
C ALA A 152 -5.69 -10.39 2.51
N SER A 153 -4.84 -9.44 2.10
CA SER A 153 -3.53 -9.75 1.52
C SER A 153 -2.67 -10.56 2.49
N ARG A 154 -2.71 -10.24 3.79
CA ARG A 154 -2.01 -11.02 4.84
C ARG A 154 -2.52 -12.45 5.00
N GLN A 155 -3.81 -12.70 4.78
CA GLN A 155 -4.41 -14.03 4.89
C GLN A 155 -4.13 -14.90 3.65
N LEU A 156 -4.01 -14.28 2.46
CA LEU A 156 -3.57 -14.99 1.26
C LEU A 156 -2.22 -15.68 1.47
N ALA A 157 -1.30 -15.03 2.18
CA ALA A 157 0.00 -15.60 2.50
C ALA A 157 -0.07 -16.86 3.38
N THR A 158 -1.19 -17.15 4.06
CA THR A 158 -1.36 -18.36 4.86
C THR A 158 -1.99 -19.53 4.09
N LEU A 159 -2.38 -19.32 2.82
CA LEU A 159 -2.99 -20.38 2.01
C LEU A 159 -1.92 -21.37 1.51
N PRO A 160 -2.05 -22.68 1.82
CA PRO A 160 -1.05 -23.69 1.46
C PRO A 160 -1.07 -24.06 -0.03
N ASP A 161 -2.18 -23.81 -0.74
CA ASP A 161 -2.35 -24.21 -2.14
C ASP A 161 -1.74 -23.21 -3.14
N LEU A 162 -1.27 -22.05 -2.68
CA LEU A 162 -0.51 -21.10 -3.50
C LEU A 162 0.97 -21.47 -3.44
N SER A 163 1.66 -21.55 -4.58
CA SER A 163 3.10 -21.75 -4.60
C SER A 163 3.85 -20.50 -4.10
N ASP A 164 5.05 -20.67 -3.50
CA ASP A 164 5.89 -19.54 -3.08
C ASP A 164 6.21 -18.59 -4.25
N ASP A 165 6.40 -19.15 -5.45
CA ASP A 165 6.61 -18.41 -6.71
C ASP A 165 5.51 -17.36 -7.02
N ALA A 166 4.26 -17.61 -6.61
CA ALA A 166 3.16 -16.65 -6.82
C ALA A 166 3.38 -15.34 -6.02
N PHE A 167 4.25 -15.37 -5.01
CA PHE A 167 4.56 -14.23 -4.15
C PHE A 167 5.81 -13.46 -4.59
N GLU A 168 6.68 -13.97 -5.47
CA GLU A 168 7.97 -13.32 -5.83
C GLU A 168 7.78 -11.86 -6.25
N LEU A 169 7.03 -11.63 -7.34
CA LEU A 169 6.80 -10.30 -7.90
C LEU A 169 6.10 -9.35 -6.89
N PRO A 170 4.95 -9.70 -6.29
CA PRO A 170 4.29 -8.78 -5.37
C PRO A 170 5.07 -8.55 -4.08
N ALA A 171 5.83 -9.52 -3.57
CA ALA A 171 6.71 -9.34 -2.42
C ALA A 171 7.77 -8.29 -2.70
N MET A 172 8.40 -8.36 -3.88
CA MET A 172 9.42 -7.40 -4.30
C MET A 172 8.86 -5.99 -4.49
N LEU A 173 7.70 -5.85 -5.14
CA LEU A 173 7.05 -4.54 -5.34
C LEU A 173 6.70 -3.88 -3.99
N LEU A 174 6.13 -4.65 -3.06
CA LEU A 174 5.87 -4.18 -1.70
C LEU A 174 7.16 -3.79 -0.99
N ALA A 175 8.18 -4.65 -1.01
CA ALA A 175 9.43 -4.42 -0.27
C ALA A 175 10.17 -3.16 -0.76
N LEU A 176 10.24 -2.95 -2.08
CA LEU A 176 10.84 -1.74 -2.67
C LEU A 176 10.07 -0.48 -2.28
N SER A 177 8.74 -0.52 -2.28
CA SER A 177 7.91 0.63 -1.91
C SER A 177 8.08 1.08 -0.45
N ARG A 178 8.48 0.17 0.46
CA ARG A 178 8.82 0.52 1.86
C ARG A 178 10.06 1.39 1.98
N ARG A 179 10.89 1.42 0.93
CA ARG A 179 12.07 2.26 0.80
C ARG A 179 11.94 3.18 -0.42
N SER A 180 10.77 3.77 -0.62
CA SER A 180 10.50 4.73 -1.71
C SER A 180 11.42 5.95 -1.69
N ASP A 181 12.02 6.28 -0.54
CA ASP A 181 13.10 7.25 -0.39
C ASP A 181 14.36 6.86 -1.20
N GLU A 182 14.74 5.58 -1.19
CA GLU A 182 15.91 5.06 -1.89
C GLU A 182 15.59 4.64 -3.32
N PHE A 183 14.43 4.01 -3.51
CA PHE A 183 14.03 3.38 -4.77
C PHE A 183 13.06 4.24 -5.59
N GLY A 184 12.87 5.53 -5.27
CA GLY A 184 11.86 6.37 -5.92
C GLY A 184 11.95 6.38 -7.45
N ASP A 185 13.15 6.54 -8.02
CA ASP A 185 13.35 6.52 -9.48
C ASP A 185 13.13 5.12 -10.07
N VAL A 186 13.54 4.07 -9.35
CA VAL A 186 13.29 2.67 -9.71
C VAL A 186 11.78 2.40 -9.74
N LEU A 187 11.03 2.87 -8.75
CA LEU A 187 9.57 2.73 -8.65
C LEU A 187 8.85 3.50 -9.76
N CYS A 188 9.36 4.65 -10.19
CA CYS A 188 8.85 5.36 -11.38
C CYS A 188 9.03 4.52 -12.65
N GLY A 189 10.15 3.80 -12.79
CA GLY A 189 10.39 2.90 -13.92
C GLY A 189 9.48 1.68 -13.89
N ILE A 190 9.27 1.14 -12.69
CA ILE A 190 8.33 0.05 -12.43
C ILE A 190 6.90 0.44 -12.83
N ASP A 191 6.42 1.60 -12.36
CA ASP A 191 5.08 2.11 -12.71
C ASP A 191 4.93 2.30 -14.22
N TRP A 192 5.94 2.89 -14.87
CA TRP A 192 5.94 3.09 -16.31
C TRP A 192 5.75 1.78 -17.07
N ALA A 193 6.52 0.74 -16.74
CA ALA A 193 6.46 -0.54 -17.44
C ALA A 193 5.13 -1.27 -17.17
N LEU A 194 4.65 -1.26 -15.93
CA LEU A 194 3.37 -1.87 -15.58
C LEU A 194 2.18 -1.18 -16.26
N ARG A 195 2.20 0.15 -16.41
CA ARG A 195 1.17 0.89 -17.17
C ARG A 195 1.36 0.82 -18.68
N ALA A 196 2.56 0.58 -19.17
CA ALA A 196 2.80 0.28 -20.57
C ALA A 196 2.19 -1.07 -20.96
N VAL A 197 2.26 -2.06 -20.06
CA VAL A 197 1.51 -3.32 -20.18
C VAL A 197 0.00 -3.06 -20.01
N GLY A 198 -0.43 -2.30 -19.00
CA GLY A 198 -1.87 -2.12 -18.75
C GLY A 198 -2.50 -3.42 -18.25
N LEU A 199 -3.44 -4.02 -19.00
CA LEU A 199 -4.06 -5.30 -18.64
C LEU A 199 -3.14 -6.49 -18.95
N CYS A 200 -2.80 -7.28 -17.92
CA CYS A 200 -2.01 -8.49 -18.09
C CYS A 200 -2.74 -9.52 -18.99
N PRO A 201 -2.05 -10.21 -19.92
CA PRO A 201 -2.67 -11.14 -20.88
C PRO A 201 -3.53 -12.24 -20.25
N GLY A 202 -3.10 -12.80 -19.11
CA GLY A 202 -3.89 -13.80 -18.39
C GLY A 202 -5.24 -13.26 -17.88
N TRP A 203 -5.27 -12.02 -17.39
CA TRP A 203 -6.51 -11.36 -16.97
C TRP A 203 -7.36 -10.93 -18.15
N ALA A 204 -6.75 -10.48 -19.26
CA ALA A 204 -7.48 -10.21 -20.50
C ALA A 204 -8.23 -11.45 -20.99
N ALA A 205 -7.58 -12.62 -20.94
CA ALA A 205 -8.21 -13.89 -21.29
C ALA A 205 -9.39 -14.25 -20.37
N LEU A 206 -9.32 -13.93 -19.07
CA LEU A 206 -10.46 -14.12 -18.16
C LEU A 206 -11.70 -13.34 -18.61
N GLY A 207 -11.53 -12.09 -19.05
CA GLY A 207 -12.63 -11.25 -19.52
C GLY A 207 -13.23 -11.67 -20.86
N GLN A 208 -12.56 -12.56 -21.61
CA GLN A 208 -12.96 -13.02 -22.94
C GLN A 208 -13.47 -14.47 -22.95
N LEU A 209 -13.55 -15.14 -21.80
CA LEU A 209 -14.00 -16.53 -21.72
C LEU A 209 -15.51 -16.64 -21.95
N ASP A 210 -15.89 -17.34 -23.02
CA ASP A 210 -17.29 -17.64 -23.33
C ASP A 210 -17.99 -18.34 -22.16
N GLY A 211 -19.17 -17.83 -21.80
CA GLY A 211 -19.97 -18.34 -20.68
C GLY A 211 -19.61 -17.76 -19.30
N LEU A 212 -18.58 -16.91 -19.21
CA LEU A 212 -18.22 -16.19 -17.97
C LEU A 212 -18.16 -14.68 -18.23
N SER A 213 -19.15 -13.92 -17.73
CA SER A 213 -19.17 -12.46 -17.84
C SER A 213 -18.36 -11.82 -16.70
N LEU A 214 -17.03 -11.77 -16.83
CA LEU A 214 -16.11 -11.20 -15.83
C LEU A 214 -15.66 -9.78 -16.26
N ASP A 215 -15.95 -8.76 -15.45
CA ASP A 215 -15.45 -7.39 -15.70
C ASP A 215 -14.01 -7.23 -15.18
N VAL A 216 -13.05 -7.38 -16.08
CA VAL A 216 -11.61 -7.29 -15.77
C VAL A 216 -11.02 -5.90 -15.98
N ARG A 217 -11.82 -4.91 -16.44
CA ARG A 217 -11.30 -3.57 -16.80
C ARG A 217 -10.57 -2.92 -15.64
N ARG A 218 -11.09 -3.06 -14.42
CA ARG A 218 -10.47 -2.53 -13.18
C ARG A 218 -9.07 -3.08 -12.88
N LEU A 219 -8.63 -4.14 -13.56
CA LEU A 219 -7.27 -4.68 -13.46
C LEU A 219 -6.29 -4.02 -14.46
N ASP A 220 -6.79 -3.26 -15.45
CA ASP A 220 -5.97 -2.53 -16.40
C ASP A 220 -5.40 -1.26 -15.77
N LEU A 221 -4.08 -1.24 -15.55
CA LEU A 221 -3.37 -0.11 -14.94
C LEU A 221 -3.31 1.15 -15.82
N SER A 222 -3.62 1.03 -17.12
CA SER A 222 -3.63 2.15 -18.05
C SER A 222 -4.96 2.92 -18.05
N GLU A 223 -6.05 2.28 -17.60
CA GLU A 223 -7.40 2.85 -17.59
C GLU A 223 -7.71 3.61 -16.27
N SER A 224 -8.40 4.75 -16.42
CA SER A 224 -9.03 5.51 -15.33
C SER A 224 -10.49 5.10 -15.18
N PHE A 225 -10.97 5.05 -13.94
CA PHE A 225 -12.32 4.59 -13.60
C PHE A 225 -13.11 5.55 -12.72
N VAL A 226 -12.62 6.77 -12.56
CA VAL A 226 -13.40 7.87 -11.98
C VAL A 226 -14.15 8.51 -13.14
N GLU A 227 -15.48 8.45 -13.12
CA GLU A 227 -16.38 8.88 -14.23
C GLU A 227 -16.15 10.33 -14.69
N GLN A 228 -15.42 11.14 -13.93
CA GLN A 228 -15.27 12.57 -14.12
C GLN A 228 -14.04 13.00 -14.93
N GLU A 229 -13.06 12.13 -15.20
CA GLU A 229 -11.84 12.53 -15.92
C GLU A 229 -11.36 11.53 -16.98
N ALA A 230 -11.33 11.96 -18.24
CA ALA A 230 -10.71 11.26 -19.37
C ALA A 230 -9.17 11.39 -19.35
N VAL A 231 -8.55 11.04 -18.22
CA VAL A 231 -7.10 11.13 -18.04
C VAL A 231 -6.46 9.77 -18.30
N SER A 232 -5.50 9.74 -19.22
CA SER A 232 -4.70 8.53 -19.46
C SER A 232 -3.65 8.38 -18.36
N LEU A 233 -3.82 7.36 -17.50
CA LEU A 233 -2.86 7.07 -16.43
C LEU A 233 -1.49 6.72 -17.00
N ARG A 234 -1.44 6.05 -18.16
CA ARG A 234 -0.20 5.78 -18.91
C ARG A 234 0.53 7.07 -19.29
N GLN A 235 -0.18 8.09 -19.77
CA GLN A 235 0.43 9.37 -20.14
C GLN A 235 0.98 10.14 -18.92
N ILE A 236 0.30 10.07 -17.77
CA ILE A 236 0.83 10.65 -16.53
C ILE A 236 2.17 9.99 -16.18
N SER A 237 2.20 8.66 -16.15
CA SER A 237 3.42 7.91 -15.82
C SER A 237 4.56 8.21 -16.79
N GLN A 238 4.28 8.25 -18.10
CA GLN A 238 5.26 8.66 -19.13
C GLN A 238 5.77 10.09 -18.94
N TRP A 239 4.92 11.01 -18.49
CA TRP A 239 5.37 12.37 -18.19
C TRP A 239 6.30 12.38 -16.97
N VAL A 240 5.97 11.67 -15.89
CA VAL A 240 6.84 11.55 -14.71
C VAL A 240 8.20 10.93 -15.07
N SER A 241 8.23 9.84 -15.84
CA SER A 241 9.47 9.20 -16.29
C SER A 241 10.36 10.17 -17.08
N ARG A 242 9.78 11.03 -17.92
CA ARG A 242 10.53 12.08 -18.63
C ARG A 242 11.10 13.13 -17.67
N GLN A 243 10.36 13.51 -16.63
CA GLN A 243 10.88 14.42 -15.61
C GLN A 243 12.06 13.79 -14.85
N VAL A 244 11.96 12.52 -14.45
CA VAL A 244 13.07 11.79 -13.81
C VAL A 244 14.32 11.75 -14.70
N ALA A 245 14.15 11.40 -15.99
CA ALA A 245 15.27 11.35 -16.93
C ALA A 245 15.93 12.73 -17.13
N ALA A 246 15.14 13.82 -17.13
CA ALA A 246 15.65 15.18 -17.24
C ALA A 246 16.53 15.63 -16.06
N GLN A 247 16.51 14.91 -14.92
CA GLN A 247 17.36 15.20 -13.77
C GLN A 247 18.80 14.66 -13.91
N GLY A 248 19.10 13.91 -14.97
CA GLY A 248 20.45 13.47 -15.33
C GLY A 248 20.62 11.95 -15.42
N GLU A 249 21.76 11.54 -15.98
CA GLU A 249 22.06 10.15 -16.36
C GLU A 249 21.95 9.16 -15.18
N ALA A 250 22.34 9.56 -13.97
CA ALA A 250 22.28 8.69 -12.80
C ALA A 250 20.84 8.31 -12.42
N ARG A 251 19.91 9.27 -12.48
CA ARG A 251 18.49 9.06 -12.17
C ARG A 251 17.78 8.33 -13.31
N GLN A 252 18.12 8.68 -14.56
CA GLN A 252 17.69 7.92 -15.72
C GLN A 252 18.13 6.45 -15.62
N ALA A 253 19.34 6.16 -15.19
CA ALA A 253 19.82 4.79 -15.03
C ALA A 253 19.01 3.98 -13.99
N GLN A 254 18.56 4.61 -12.89
CA GLN A 254 17.68 3.95 -11.91
C GLN A 254 16.27 3.74 -12.45
N LEU A 255 15.73 4.73 -13.18
CA LEU A 255 14.46 4.61 -13.90
C LEU A 255 14.48 3.42 -14.88
N LEU A 256 15.50 3.34 -15.75
CA LEU A 256 15.67 2.25 -16.69
C LEU A 256 15.85 0.90 -15.98
N ARG A 257 16.60 0.87 -14.86
CA ARG A 257 16.76 -0.32 -14.04
C ARG A 257 15.42 -0.85 -13.55
N GLY A 258 14.56 0.00 -13.01
CA GLY A 258 13.23 -0.38 -12.53
C GLY A 258 12.33 -0.94 -13.63
N ALA A 259 12.27 -0.24 -14.77
CA ALA A 259 11.44 -0.64 -15.91
C ALA A 259 11.86 -2.01 -16.49
N ASN A 260 13.15 -2.19 -16.74
CA ASN A 260 13.69 -3.44 -17.28
C ASN A 260 13.54 -4.60 -16.28
N TRP A 261 13.82 -4.36 -15.00
CA TRP A 261 13.69 -5.38 -13.97
C TRP A 261 12.25 -5.88 -13.85
N VAL A 262 11.26 -4.98 -13.76
CA VAL A 262 9.87 -5.42 -13.59
C VAL A 262 9.35 -6.11 -14.83
N PHE A 263 9.75 -5.70 -16.04
CA PHE A 263 9.34 -6.39 -17.25
C PHE A 263 9.90 -7.82 -17.29
N ALA A 264 11.17 -8.00 -16.91
CA ALA A 264 11.74 -9.34 -16.78
C ALA A 264 11.03 -10.18 -15.71
N ALA A 265 10.72 -9.60 -14.54
CA ALA A 265 9.98 -10.28 -13.48
C ALA A 265 8.54 -10.63 -13.89
N LEU A 266 7.86 -9.74 -14.61
CA LEU A 266 6.52 -9.96 -15.14
C LEU A 266 6.49 -11.10 -16.17
N LYS A 267 7.49 -11.18 -17.06
CA LYS A 267 7.62 -12.31 -17.99
C LYS A 267 7.74 -13.65 -17.25
N ARG A 268 8.53 -13.71 -16.17
CA ARG A 268 8.66 -14.92 -15.34
C ARG A 268 7.34 -15.27 -14.65
N TRP A 269 6.73 -14.31 -13.98
CA TRP A 269 5.44 -14.48 -13.30
C TRP A 269 4.33 -14.91 -14.27
N ASN A 270 4.26 -14.31 -15.46
CA ASN A 270 3.30 -14.67 -16.50
C ASN A 270 3.53 -16.10 -17.02
N ALA A 271 4.77 -16.52 -17.22
CA ALA A 271 5.08 -17.89 -17.63
C ALA A 271 4.61 -18.92 -16.58
N GLN A 272 4.80 -18.62 -15.29
CA GLN A 272 4.30 -19.47 -14.20
C GLN A 272 2.76 -19.49 -14.16
N LEU A 273 2.11 -18.33 -14.26
CA LEU A 273 0.66 -18.19 -14.35
C LEU A 273 0.08 -19.00 -15.53
N TYR A 274 0.66 -18.85 -16.72
CA TYR A 274 0.26 -19.57 -17.92
C TYR A 274 0.41 -21.09 -17.72
N ASN A 275 1.55 -21.55 -17.21
CA ASN A 275 1.80 -22.97 -16.96
C ASN A 275 0.87 -23.55 -15.89
N ALA A 276 0.54 -22.78 -14.86
CA ALA A 276 -0.46 -23.17 -13.85
C ALA A 276 -1.84 -23.33 -14.51
N SER A 277 -2.23 -22.39 -15.37
CA SER A 277 -3.52 -22.45 -16.08
C SER A 277 -3.64 -23.67 -17.00
N LEU A 278 -2.58 -24.00 -17.76
CA LEU A 278 -2.51 -25.21 -18.59
C LEU A 278 -2.60 -26.50 -17.77
N SER A 279 -1.95 -26.52 -16.61
CA SER A 279 -1.93 -27.70 -15.74
C SER A 279 -3.31 -27.97 -15.16
N ALA A 280 -4.03 -26.93 -14.75
CA ALA A 280 -5.38 -27.03 -14.22
C ALA A 280 -6.43 -27.37 -15.28
N SER A 281 -6.22 -26.92 -16.54
CA SER A 281 -7.14 -27.22 -17.64
C SER A 281 -6.91 -28.60 -18.26
N SER A 282 -5.79 -29.28 -17.97
CA SER A 282 -5.50 -30.63 -18.47
C SER A 282 -6.14 -31.70 -17.56
N PRO A 283 -7.04 -32.56 -18.08
CA PRO A 283 -7.67 -33.61 -17.27
C PRO A 283 -6.66 -34.58 -16.63
N GLN A 284 -5.61 -34.94 -17.36
CA GLN A 284 -4.54 -35.82 -16.86
C GLN A 284 -3.75 -35.16 -15.72
N GLN A 285 -3.32 -33.91 -15.90
CA GLN A 285 -2.52 -33.21 -14.89
C GLN A 285 -3.36 -32.86 -13.65
N ALA A 286 -4.61 -32.44 -13.83
CA ALA A 286 -5.53 -32.21 -12.71
C ALA A 286 -5.75 -33.49 -11.89
N MET A 287 -5.95 -34.64 -12.55
CA MET A 287 -6.03 -35.93 -11.87
C MET A 287 -4.71 -36.33 -11.21
N ALA A 288 -3.57 -36.01 -11.83
CA ALA A 288 -2.24 -36.31 -11.30
C ALA A 288 -1.99 -35.55 -9.99
N GLN A 289 -2.31 -34.26 -9.96
CA GLN A 289 -2.24 -33.42 -8.76
C GLN A 289 -3.20 -33.91 -7.66
N LEU A 290 -4.43 -34.30 -8.03
CA LEU A 290 -5.38 -34.89 -7.09
C LEU A 290 -4.83 -36.17 -6.46
N MET A 291 -4.27 -37.07 -7.27
CA MET A 291 -3.67 -38.31 -6.77
C MET A 291 -2.45 -38.04 -5.90
N GLN A 292 -1.55 -37.14 -6.29
CA GLN A 292 -0.37 -36.78 -5.51
C GLN A 292 -0.75 -36.22 -4.13
N ARG A 293 -1.77 -35.35 -4.06
CA ARG A 293 -2.25 -34.75 -2.80
C ARG A 293 -2.86 -35.79 -1.86
N LEU A 294 -3.66 -36.72 -2.41
CA LEU A 294 -4.33 -37.75 -1.61
C LEU A 294 -3.46 -38.99 -1.37
N ALA A 295 -2.34 -39.12 -2.07
CA ALA A 295 -1.48 -40.28 -2.07
C ALA A 295 -1.01 -40.68 -0.67
N ARG A 296 -0.53 -39.72 0.13
CA ARG A 296 -0.03 -39.99 1.49
C ARG A 296 -1.12 -40.60 2.37
N ALA A 297 -2.33 -40.05 2.34
CA ALA A 297 -3.46 -40.54 3.13
C ALA A 297 -3.96 -41.89 2.59
N GLY A 298 -4.13 -42.01 1.27
CA GLY A 298 -4.59 -43.24 0.63
C GLY A 298 -3.64 -44.42 0.80
N ALA A 299 -2.32 -44.18 0.84
CA ALA A 299 -1.32 -45.24 0.99
C ALA A 299 -1.46 -46.05 2.29
N VAL A 300 -2.15 -45.51 3.29
CA VAL A 300 -2.38 -46.18 4.59
C VAL A 300 -3.45 -47.26 4.52
N TYR A 301 -4.38 -47.21 3.55
CA TYR A 301 -5.58 -48.06 3.55
C TYR A 301 -5.58 -49.16 2.47
N HIS A 302 -4.65 -49.12 1.52
CA HIS A 302 -4.69 -49.97 0.33
C HIS A 302 -3.54 -51.00 0.24
N GLN A 303 -3.14 -51.63 1.36
CA GLN A 303 -2.05 -52.61 1.34
C GLN A 303 -2.40 -53.89 0.58
N SER A 304 -3.67 -54.33 0.65
CA SER A 304 -4.10 -55.63 0.10
C SER A 304 -4.71 -55.54 -1.30
N TYR A 305 -5.03 -54.34 -1.79
CA TYR A 305 -5.60 -54.18 -3.14
C TYR A 305 -4.48 -54.09 -4.17
N LEU A 306 -4.42 -55.06 -5.07
CA LEU A 306 -3.37 -55.17 -6.09
C LEU A 306 -3.84 -54.57 -7.43
N VAL A 307 -2.95 -53.80 -8.06
CA VAL A 307 -3.09 -53.32 -9.44
C VAL A 307 -1.80 -53.65 -10.18
N GLU A 308 -1.92 -54.42 -11.26
CA GLU A 308 -0.79 -54.98 -12.02
C GLU A 308 0.25 -55.71 -11.12
N GLY A 309 -0.23 -56.49 -10.14
CA GLY A 309 0.63 -57.28 -9.25
C GLY A 309 1.33 -56.50 -8.14
N ARG A 310 1.17 -55.17 -8.08
CA ARG A 310 1.70 -54.29 -7.03
C ARG A 310 0.57 -53.72 -6.17
N SER A 311 0.79 -53.55 -4.87
CA SER A 311 -0.24 -52.95 -3.99
C SER A 311 -0.48 -51.49 -4.34
N LEU A 312 -1.76 -51.07 -4.31
CA LEU A 312 -2.14 -49.68 -4.55
C LEU A 312 -1.51 -48.74 -3.51
N ALA A 313 -1.32 -49.19 -2.26
CA ALA A 313 -0.56 -48.43 -1.27
C ALA A 313 0.86 -48.07 -1.74
N GLN A 314 1.54 -48.99 -2.42
CA GLN A 314 2.90 -48.78 -2.89
C GLN A 314 2.94 -47.94 -4.16
N TRP A 315 1.92 -48.02 -5.02
CA TRP A 315 1.74 -47.05 -6.10
C TRP A 315 1.48 -45.63 -5.58
N LEU A 316 0.62 -45.49 -4.58
CA LEU A 316 0.33 -44.20 -3.95
C LEU A 316 1.58 -43.62 -3.28
N LYS A 317 2.44 -44.45 -2.67
CA LYS A 317 3.71 -43.97 -2.12
C LYS A 317 4.57 -43.28 -3.17
N ASP A 318 4.73 -43.90 -4.34
CA ASP A 318 5.49 -43.32 -5.47
C ASP A 318 4.78 -42.12 -6.07
N ALA A 319 3.44 -42.13 -6.10
CA ALA A 319 2.63 -41.03 -6.62
C ALA A 319 2.79 -39.72 -5.84
N GLN A 320 3.35 -39.76 -4.62
CA GLN A 320 3.75 -38.54 -3.90
C GLN A 320 4.83 -37.76 -4.64
N SER A 321 5.70 -38.43 -5.41
CA SER A 321 6.74 -37.80 -6.23
C SER A 321 6.44 -37.82 -7.72
N ASP A 322 5.90 -38.92 -8.24
CA ASP A 322 5.53 -39.07 -9.65
C ASP A 322 4.19 -39.81 -9.78
N PRO A 323 3.07 -39.07 -9.90
CA PRO A 323 1.73 -39.66 -10.00
C PRO A 323 1.39 -40.25 -11.37
N LEU A 324 2.13 -39.91 -12.43
CA LEU A 324 1.76 -40.29 -13.81
C LEU A 324 1.75 -41.81 -14.06
N PRO A 325 2.73 -42.59 -13.58
CA PRO A 325 2.70 -44.06 -13.71
C PRO A 325 1.47 -44.69 -13.07
N LEU A 326 1.02 -44.19 -11.91
CA LEU A 326 -0.19 -44.67 -11.26
C LEU A 326 -1.43 -44.39 -12.12
N LEU A 327 -1.54 -43.19 -12.70
CA LEU A 327 -2.67 -42.86 -13.58
C LEU A 327 -2.73 -43.74 -14.80
N ASP A 328 -1.59 -44.00 -15.42
CA ASP A 328 -1.47 -44.88 -16.59
C ASP A 328 -2.01 -46.28 -16.27
N VAL A 329 -1.58 -46.86 -15.15
CA VAL A 329 -2.05 -48.17 -14.68
C VAL A 329 -3.55 -48.15 -14.31
N LEU A 330 -4.03 -47.09 -13.64
CA LEU A 330 -5.45 -46.96 -13.30
C LEU A 330 -6.33 -46.87 -14.55
N SER A 331 -5.88 -46.18 -15.59
CA SER A 331 -6.64 -45.98 -16.84
C SER A 331 -6.97 -47.28 -17.57
N ARG A 332 -6.14 -48.33 -17.38
CA ARG A 332 -6.33 -49.68 -17.94
C ARG A 332 -6.97 -50.66 -16.95
N SER A 333 -7.23 -50.24 -15.72
CA SER A 333 -7.75 -51.11 -14.67
C SER A 333 -9.25 -51.37 -14.82
N ARG A 334 -9.76 -52.40 -14.14
CA ARG A 334 -11.21 -52.71 -14.09
C ARG A 334 -12.05 -51.66 -13.37
N LEU A 335 -11.42 -50.68 -12.71
CA LEU A 335 -12.10 -49.61 -11.99
C LEU A 335 -12.62 -48.52 -12.93
N ILE A 336 -12.07 -48.43 -14.14
CA ILE A 336 -12.30 -47.34 -15.08
C ILE A 336 -12.80 -47.91 -16.40
N VAL A 337 -13.85 -47.29 -16.94
CA VAL A 337 -14.31 -47.48 -18.30
C VAL A 337 -13.95 -46.19 -19.06
N PRO A 338 -12.87 -46.17 -19.86
CA PRO A 338 -12.44 -44.98 -20.57
C PRO A 338 -13.57 -44.35 -21.40
N GLY A 339 -13.78 -43.05 -21.25
CA GLY A 339 -14.84 -42.30 -21.92
C GLY A 339 -16.21 -42.33 -21.24
N PHE A 340 -16.38 -43.13 -20.17
CA PHE A 340 -17.67 -43.32 -19.51
C PHE A 340 -17.52 -43.34 -17.98
N SER A 341 -17.35 -42.17 -17.39
CA SER A 341 -17.30 -41.96 -15.93
C SER A 341 -18.54 -42.52 -15.23
N SER A 342 -19.72 -42.37 -15.85
CA SER A 342 -21.00 -42.91 -15.38
C SER A 342 -21.11 -44.44 -15.40
N LYS A 343 -20.14 -45.15 -15.99
CA LYS A 343 -20.04 -46.62 -16.01
C LYS A 343 -18.83 -47.14 -15.24
N SER A 344 -17.98 -46.25 -14.72
CA SER A 344 -16.73 -46.62 -14.04
C SER A 344 -17.00 -46.98 -12.58
N VAL A 345 -16.59 -48.18 -12.15
CA VAL A 345 -16.80 -48.71 -10.80
C VAL A 345 -16.26 -47.77 -9.71
N LEU A 346 -15.16 -47.07 -10.00
CA LEU A 346 -14.61 -46.04 -9.11
C LEU A 346 -15.68 -44.98 -8.75
N VAL A 347 -16.41 -44.48 -9.74
CA VAL A 347 -17.39 -43.39 -9.60
C VAL A 347 -18.76 -43.92 -9.16
N THR A 348 -19.22 -45.03 -9.72
CA THR A 348 -20.59 -45.51 -9.52
C THR A 348 -20.77 -46.35 -8.26
N SER A 349 -19.69 -46.93 -7.73
CA SER A 349 -19.79 -47.94 -6.66
C SER A 349 -18.86 -47.68 -5.49
N LEU A 350 -17.58 -47.40 -5.73
CA LEU A 350 -16.61 -47.23 -4.63
C LEU A 350 -16.85 -45.94 -3.84
N VAL A 351 -17.09 -44.81 -4.53
CA VAL A 351 -17.27 -43.49 -3.90
C VAL A 351 -18.76 -43.12 -3.66
N ALA A 352 -19.69 -43.96 -4.10
CA ALA A 352 -21.13 -43.77 -3.89
C ALA A 352 -21.51 -43.83 -2.38
N PRO A 353 -22.72 -43.37 -1.98
CA PRO A 353 -23.16 -43.35 -0.56
C PRO A 353 -23.02 -44.67 0.20
N THR A 354 -23.16 -45.79 -0.48
CA THR A 354 -23.02 -47.14 0.10
C THR A 354 -21.63 -47.76 -0.14
N GLY A 355 -20.72 -47.00 -0.75
CA GLY A 355 -19.39 -47.44 -1.16
C GLY A 355 -18.34 -47.33 -0.07
N ARG A 356 -17.28 -48.13 -0.15
CA ARG A 356 -16.19 -48.16 0.85
C ARG A 356 -15.31 -46.91 0.85
N MET A 357 -15.39 -46.09 -0.20
CA MET A 357 -14.67 -44.83 -0.35
C MET A 357 -15.63 -43.62 -0.34
N PHE A 358 -16.82 -43.79 0.24
CA PHE A 358 -17.77 -42.69 0.41
C PHE A 358 -17.13 -41.51 1.17
N ARG A 359 -17.30 -40.29 0.64
CA ARG A 359 -16.74 -39.03 1.18
C ARG A 359 -15.22 -38.91 1.23
N ILE A 360 -14.48 -39.81 0.56
CA ILE A 360 -13.02 -39.64 0.42
C ILE A 360 -12.69 -38.48 -0.52
N PHE A 361 -13.54 -38.21 -1.51
CA PHE A 361 -13.43 -37.08 -2.43
C PHE A 361 -14.60 -36.12 -2.21
N SER A 362 -14.33 -34.82 -2.28
CA SER A 362 -15.35 -33.77 -2.43
C SER A 362 -15.99 -33.81 -3.82
N GLU A 363 -17.13 -33.14 -4.02
CA GLU A 363 -17.78 -33.10 -5.34
C GLU A 363 -16.87 -32.49 -6.42
N ALA A 364 -16.10 -31.43 -6.09
CA ALA A 364 -15.16 -30.83 -7.02
C ALA A 364 -14.05 -31.82 -7.45
N GLU A 365 -13.59 -32.67 -6.53
CA GLU A 365 -12.58 -33.70 -6.83
C GLU A 365 -13.18 -34.87 -7.62
N LEU A 366 -14.43 -35.24 -7.34
CA LEU A 366 -15.15 -36.20 -8.17
C LEU A 366 -15.34 -35.68 -9.60
N ASP A 367 -15.56 -34.38 -9.79
CA ASP A 367 -15.63 -33.78 -11.12
C ASP A 367 -14.28 -33.80 -11.85
N VAL A 368 -13.15 -33.70 -11.14
CA VAL A 368 -11.81 -33.95 -11.73
C VAL A 368 -11.70 -35.40 -12.20
N ILE A 369 -12.10 -36.37 -11.37
CA ILE A 369 -12.05 -37.81 -11.71
C ILE A 369 -12.94 -38.11 -12.92
N ARG A 370 -14.18 -37.63 -12.92
CA ARG A 370 -15.15 -37.85 -14.01
C ARG A 370 -14.60 -37.33 -15.33
N ARG A 371 -14.13 -36.07 -15.35
CA ARG A 371 -13.55 -35.44 -16.55
C ARG A 371 -12.33 -36.16 -17.06
N TRP A 372 -11.43 -36.61 -16.17
CA TRP A 372 -10.26 -37.39 -16.59
C TRP A 372 -10.69 -38.70 -17.26
N ILE A 373 -11.61 -39.45 -16.67
CA ILE A 373 -12.13 -40.70 -17.25
C ILE A 373 -12.77 -40.45 -18.61
N ASP A 374 -13.63 -39.43 -18.72
CA ASP A 374 -14.35 -39.10 -19.95
C ASP A 374 -13.40 -38.60 -21.07
N TRP A 375 -12.27 -38.00 -20.70
CA TRP A 375 -11.22 -37.55 -21.62
C TRP A 375 -10.30 -38.66 -22.14
N LEU A 376 -10.14 -39.78 -21.41
CA LEU A 376 -9.21 -40.86 -21.76
C LEU A 376 -9.23 -41.32 -23.25
N PRO A 377 -10.39 -41.43 -23.94
CA PRO A 377 -10.41 -41.85 -25.35
C PRO A 377 -9.67 -40.90 -26.29
N GLN A 378 -9.55 -39.62 -25.91
CA GLN A 378 -8.92 -38.56 -26.70
C GLN A 378 -7.48 -38.31 -26.27
N ALA A 379 -6.95 -39.08 -25.31
CA ALA A 379 -5.63 -38.84 -24.74
C ALA A 379 -4.48 -38.93 -25.75
N ALA A 380 -4.59 -39.83 -26.74
CA ALA A 380 -3.57 -40.02 -27.78
C ALA A 380 -3.55 -38.89 -28.84
N ASP A 381 -4.71 -38.29 -29.12
CA ASP A 381 -4.87 -37.26 -30.15
C ASP A 381 -4.84 -35.82 -29.57
N SER A 382 -4.80 -35.69 -28.25
CA SER A 382 -4.77 -34.39 -27.57
C SER A 382 -3.43 -33.70 -27.79
N GLN A 383 -3.41 -32.64 -28.59
CA GLN A 383 -2.24 -31.76 -28.68
C GLN A 383 -2.00 -31.06 -27.34
N GLN A 384 -0.84 -31.29 -26.74
CA GLN A 384 -0.39 -30.54 -25.58
C GLN A 384 0.12 -29.17 -26.03
N LEU A 385 -0.49 -28.11 -25.51
CA LEU A 385 0.03 -26.76 -25.71
C LEU A 385 1.40 -26.64 -25.03
N PRO A 386 2.37 -25.96 -25.67
CA PRO A 386 3.71 -25.85 -25.14
C PRO A 386 3.68 -25.04 -23.84
N ARG A 387 4.35 -25.56 -22.80
CA ARG A 387 4.64 -24.79 -21.58
C ARG A 387 5.66 -23.70 -21.88
N GLN A 388 5.54 -22.59 -21.16
CA GLN A 388 6.48 -21.48 -21.27
C GLN A 388 7.71 -21.74 -20.38
N PRO A 389 8.93 -21.41 -20.85
CA PRO A 389 10.12 -21.53 -20.02
C PRO A 389 10.05 -20.53 -18.87
N VAL A 390 10.29 -21.01 -17.65
CA VAL A 390 10.43 -20.15 -16.46
C VAL A 390 11.92 -19.92 -16.26
N SER A 391 12.37 -18.69 -16.50
CA SER A 391 13.77 -18.31 -16.21
C SER A 391 13.98 -18.33 -14.69
N PRO A 392 15.11 -18.84 -14.18
CA PRO A 392 15.41 -18.74 -12.75
C PRO A 392 15.50 -17.27 -12.34
N GLY A 393 14.87 -16.92 -11.21
CA GLY A 393 14.99 -15.58 -10.61
C GLY A 393 16.42 -15.31 -10.14
N ALA A 394 16.77 -14.03 -10.00
CA ALA A 394 18.06 -13.64 -9.42
C ALA A 394 18.13 -14.12 -7.96
N THR A 395 18.72 -15.29 -7.77
CA THR A 395 18.88 -15.92 -6.45
C THR A 395 20.34 -15.81 -6.05
N GLU A 396 20.84 -14.57 -5.87
CA GLU A 396 22.01 -14.44 -5.02
C GLU A 396 21.55 -14.61 -3.58
N THR A 397 22.10 -15.63 -2.93
CA THR A 397 21.95 -15.90 -1.50
C THR A 397 22.54 -14.74 -0.70
N SER A 398 21.78 -13.65 -0.57
CA SER A 398 22.07 -12.66 0.45
C SER A 398 21.62 -13.25 1.78
N GLN A 399 22.59 -13.53 2.65
CA GLN A 399 22.34 -13.80 4.06
C GLN A 399 21.33 -12.77 4.58
N VAL A 400 20.36 -13.20 5.39
CA VAL A 400 19.51 -12.28 6.14
C VAL A 400 20.44 -11.29 6.82
N VAL A 401 20.49 -10.05 6.32
CA VAL A 401 21.26 -9.01 6.97
C VAL A 401 20.50 -8.78 8.27
N GLU A 402 21.09 -9.19 9.39
CA GLU A 402 20.57 -8.82 10.70
C GLU A 402 20.36 -7.30 10.69
N GLN A 403 19.12 -6.88 10.91
CA GLN A 403 18.79 -5.46 10.96
C GLN A 403 19.62 -4.84 12.07
N SER A 404 20.60 -4.01 11.71
CA SER A 404 21.41 -3.33 12.71
C SER A 404 20.52 -2.35 13.47
N GLU A 405 20.46 -2.49 14.79
CA GLU A 405 19.74 -1.58 15.68
C GLU A 405 20.23 -0.12 15.58
N ALA A 406 21.40 0.10 14.95
CA ALA A 406 22.05 1.39 14.76
C ALA A 406 21.62 2.13 13.47
N LEU A 407 20.83 1.52 12.58
CA LEU A 407 20.42 2.16 11.32
C LEU A 407 19.48 3.35 11.56
N GLY A 408 19.71 4.46 10.84
CA GLY A 408 18.99 5.73 10.97
C GLY A 408 19.62 6.70 11.97
N ALA A 409 19.07 7.91 12.05
CA ALA A 409 19.55 8.97 12.93
C ALA A 409 18.71 9.10 14.21
N TRP A 410 19.37 9.37 15.35
CA TRP A 410 18.72 9.93 16.53
C TRP A 410 18.92 11.45 16.52
N PRO A 411 17.87 12.25 16.23
CA PRO A 411 18.00 13.70 16.11
C PRO A 411 18.46 14.39 17.40
N ARG A 412 19.30 15.42 17.25
CA ARG A 412 19.89 16.23 18.34
C ARG A 412 19.14 17.55 18.58
N SER A 413 18.36 18.02 17.61
CA SER A 413 17.54 19.24 17.68
C SER A 413 16.15 19.02 17.06
N LEU A 414 15.21 19.96 17.26
CA LEU A 414 13.91 19.88 16.57
C LEU A 414 14.06 20.11 15.07
N ARG A 415 15.00 20.95 14.65
CA ARG A 415 15.33 21.19 13.24
C ARG A 415 15.89 19.96 12.56
N GLU A 416 16.82 19.26 13.22
CA GLU A 416 17.34 17.99 12.70
C GLU A 416 16.23 16.95 12.66
N ALA A 417 15.38 16.86 13.70
CA ALA A 417 14.24 15.96 13.70
C ALA A 417 13.27 16.26 12.55
N TYR A 418 12.96 17.53 12.33
CA TYR A 418 12.11 17.99 11.25
C TYR A 418 12.68 17.56 9.91
N PHE A 419 13.95 17.87 9.65
CA PHE A 419 14.66 17.48 8.45
C PHE A 419 14.59 15.97 8.22
N VAL A 420 15.09 15.13 9.15
CA VAL A 420 15.20 13.68 8.92
C VAL A 420 13.87 12.94 8.79
N LEU A 421 12.76 13.53 9.25
CA LEU A 421 11.44 12.91 9.20
C LEU A 421 10.66 13.27 7.91
N GLN A 422 11.20 14.07 7.00
CA GLN A 422 10.49 14.51 5.78
C GLN A 422 10.21 13.40 4.76
N GLY A 423 10.95 12.28 4.77
CA GLY A 423 10.79 11.16 3.81
C GLY A 423 9.64 10.22 4.14
N ARG A 424 9.70 8.94 3.75
CA ARG A 424 8.75 7.89 4.19
C ARG A 424 9.35 6.95 5.23
N ALA A 425 10.52 6.38 4.93
CA ALA A 425 11.15 5.34 5.75
C ALA A 425 11.57 5.81 7.15
N LEU A 426 11.49 4.89 8.11
CA LEU A 426 11.97 5.06 9.48
C LEU A 426 13.01 3.99 9.80
N GLY A 427 14.29 4.34 9.71
CA GLY A 427 15.35 3.48 10.21
C GLY A 427 15.16 3.19 11.72
N PRO A 428 15.59 2.02 12.22
CA PRO A 428 15.41 1.58 13.61
C PRO A 428 15.68 2.66 14.69
N ALA A 429 16.77 3.42 14.57
CA ALA A 429 17.10 4.48 15.53
C ALA A 429 16.11 5.65 15.48
N THR A 430 15.74 6.09 14.27
CA THR A 430 14.76 7.17 14.05
C THR A 430 13.35 6.73 14.45
N LEU A 431 12.99 5.46 14.25
CA LEU A 431 11.74 4.86 14.72
C LEU A 431 11.62 4.95 16.24
N ARG A 432 12.67 4.56 16.98
CA ARG A 432 12.69 4.68 18.46
C ARG A 432 12.54 6.13 18.91
N PHE A 433 13.19 7.07 18.22
CA PHE A 433 13.01 8.50 18.48
C PHE A 433 11.55 8.92 18.27
N ALA A 434 10.94 8.56 17.14
CA ALA A 434 9.57 8.94 16.80
C ALA A 434 8.57 8.39 17.82
N GLN A 435 8.70 7.10 18.18
CA GLN A 435 7.87 6.47 19.21
C GLN A 435 8.03 7.18 20.58
N ALA A 436 9.25 7.50 20.97
CA ALA A 436 9.51 8.20 22.23
C ALA A 436 8.95 9.64 22.23
N TYR A 437 9.08 10.36 21.12
CA TYR A 437 8.58 11.72 20.96
C TYR A 437 7.04 11.76 21.03
N VAL A 438 6.36 10.90 20.27
CA VAL A 438 4.89 10.76 20.29
C VAL A 438 4.39 10.33 21.66
N THR A 439 5.00 9.30 22.26
CA THR A 439 4.60 8.81 23.60
C THR A 439 4.69 9.92 24.65
N ARG A 440 5.78 10.70 24.62
CA ARG A 440 5.96 11.82 25.55
C ARG A 440 4.95 12.94 25.31
N TRP A 441 4.63 13.24 24.05
CA TRP A 441 3.59 14.21 23.70
C TRP A 441 2.23 13.78 24.25
N LEU A 442 1.82 12.55 23.94
CA LEU A 442 0.53 11.98 24.37
C LEU A 442 0.44 11.86 25.90
N ALA A 443 1.54 11.60 26.60
CA ALA A 443 1.56 11.62 28.06
C ALA A 443 1.21 13.00 28.63
N ARG A 444 1.57 14.10 27.94
CA ARG A 444 1.14 15.46 28.30
C ARG A 444 -0.35 15.63 28.02
N SER A 445 -0.83 15.17 26.86
CA SER A 445 -2.24 15.22 26.48
C SER A 445 -3.14 14.48 27.47
N ARG A 446 -2.73 13.30 27.94
CA ARG A 446 -3.43 12.54 29.00
C ARG A 446 -3.57 13.32 30.30
N ARG A 447 -2.56 14.12 30.67
CA ARG A 447 -2.64 15.00 31.85
C ARG A 447 -3.59 16.17 31.59
N SER A 448 -3.50 16.78 30.41
CA SER A 448 -4.35 17.90 30.00
C SER A 448 -5.84 17.52 29.93
N LEU A 449 -6.15 16.32 29.46
CA LEU A 449 -7.50 15.78 29.36
C LEU A 449 -8.26 15.78 30.70
N LYS A 450 -7.58 15.77 31.85
CA LYS A 450 -8.23 15.83 33.18
C LYS A 450 -8.81 17.22 33.50
N THR A 451 -8.34 18.26 32.83
CA THR A 451 -8.64 19.66 33.17
C THR A 451 -9.09 20.49 31.96
N SER A 452 -9.03 19.91 30.76
CA SER A 452 -9.35 20.59 29.50
C SER A 452 -10.85 20.82 29.37
N VAL A 453 -11.23 21.95 28.79
CA VAL A 453 -12.60 22.22 28.32
C VAL A 453 -12.79 21.82 26.85
N ARG A 454 -11.70 21.45 26.15
CA ARG A 454 -11.65 20.99 24.76
C ARG A 454 -11.76 19.46 24.73
N GLN A 455 -12.86 18.90 25.21
CA GLN A 455 -13.02 17.45 25.28
C GLN A 455 -14.05 16.91 24.28
N LEU A 456 -13.69 15.80 23.65
CA LEU A 456 -14.65 14.89 23.04
C LEU A 456 -15.57 14.28 24.11
N PRO A 457 -16.77 13.80 23.73
CA PRO A 457 -17.70 13.13 24.63
C PRO A 457 -17.05 12.03 25.49
N GLU A 458 -17.51 11.88 26.72
CA GLU A 458 -16.91 10.90 27.65
C GLU A 458 -17.05 9.47 27.16
N GLN A 459 -18.18 9.15 26.53
CA GLN A 459 -18.51 7.85 25.97
C GLN A 459 -18.75 7.98 24.48
N TRP A 460 -18.32 6.96 23.74
CA TRP A 460 -18.71 6.79 22.35
C TRP A 460 -20.11 6.17 22.28
N GLY A 461 -20.88 6.56 21.27
CA GLY A 461 -22.19 5.97 20.99
C GLY A 461 -22.76 6.46 19.66
N PRO A 462 -23.81 5.80 19.15
CA PRO A 462 -24.46 6.19 17.91
C PRO A 462 -24.87 7.67 17.92
N ASN A 463 -24.49 8.42 16.89
CA ASN A 463 -24.78 9.85 16.70
C ASN A 463 -24.20 10.82 17.75
N VAL A 464 -23.58 10.34 18.83
CA VAL A 464 -23.03 11.20 19.90
C VAL A 464 -21.97 12.15 19.35
N LEU A 465 -21.02 11.63 18.57
CA LEU A 465 -19.96 12.44 17.99
C LEU A 465 -20.47 13.44 16.95
N ARG A 466 -21.48 13.04 16.16
CA ARG A 466 -22.10 13.89 15.14
C ARG A 466 -22.85 15.07 15.74
N THR A 467 -23.66 14.85 16.77
CA THR A 467 -24.33 15.92 17.51
C THR A 467 -23.30 16.86 18.15
N TRP A 468 -22.29 16.30 18.84
CA TRP A 468 -21.23 17.08 19.47
C TRP A 468 -20.47 17.96 18.45
N LEU A 469 -20.24 17.46 17.23
CA LEU A 469 -19.54 18.21 16.18
C LEU A 469 -20.35 19.43 15.72
N LEU A 470 -21.67 19.28 15.57
CA LEU A 470 -22.58 20.39 15.24
C LEU A 470 -22.62 21.43 16.36
N ASP A 471 -22.76 20.99 17.62
CA ASP A 471 -22.76 21.88 18.78
C ASP A 471 -21.45 22.67 18.87
N LYS A 472 -20.31 22.04 18.57
CA LYS A 472 -19.01 22.71 18.53
C LYS A 472 -18.90 23.72 17.39
N HIS A 473 -19.42 23.39 16.22
CA HIS A 473 -19.46 24.31 15.09
C HIS A 473 -20.28 25.57 15.42
N GLU A 474 -21.46 25.40 16.03
CA GLU A 474 -22.30 26.52 16.46
C GLU A 474 -21.61 27.37 17.53
N GLN A 475 -20.98 26.74 18.53
CA GLN A 475 -20.19 27.44 19.56
C GLN A 475 -19.07 28.28 18.95
N ASN A 476 -18.34 27.76 17.96
CA ASN A 476 -17.29 28.51 17.26
C ASN A 476 -17.87 29.71 16.50
N GLY A 477 -19.04 29.53 15.88
CA GLY A 477 -19.78 30.61 15.20
C GLY A 477 -20.18 31.73 16.14
N GLN A 478 -20.77 31.38 17.28
CA GLN A 478 -21.16 32.33 18.33
C GLN A 478 -19.95 33.08 18.88
N GLN A 479 -18.84 32.38 19.20
CA GLN A 479 -17.61 33.02 19.67
C GLN A 479 -17.02 34.01 18.67
N PHE A 480 -17.12 33.73 17.37
CA PHE A 480 -16.70 34.68 16.34
C PHE A 480 -17.61 35.91 16.30
N ASP A 481 -18.93 35.72 16.35
CA ASP A 481 -19.88 36.82 16.29
C ASP A 481 -19.80 37.72 17.55
N GLU A 482 -19.43 37.14 18.70
CA GLU A 482 -19.15 37.85 19.96
C GLU A 482 -17.75 38.49 20.00
N SER A 483 -16.85 38.14 19.08
CA SER A 483 -15.48 38.66 19.06
C SER A 483 -15.45 40.13 18.65
N ASP A 484 -14.65 40.94 19.34
CA ASP A 484 -14.48 42.35 19.01
C ASP A 484 -13.90 42.52 17.59
N PRO A 485 -14.65 43.10 16.63
CA PRO A 485 -14.19 43.29 15.27
C PRO A 485 -13.05 44.29 15.15
N THR A 486 -12.83 45.12 16.17
CA THR A 486 -11.76 46.13 16.22
C THR A 486 -10.46 45.61 16.86
N SER A 487 -10.51 44.47 17.55
CA SER A 487 -9.35 43.77 18.10
C SER A 487 -8.60 43.04 16.99
N MET A 488 -7.76 43.79 16.27
CA MET A 488 -6.96 43.30 15.14
C MET A 488 -5.48 43.22 15.58
N PRO A 489 -4.79 42.09 15.34
CA PRO A 489 -3.34 42.05 15.46
C PRO A 489 -2.72 43.01 14.43
N SER A 490 -1.55 43.56 14.75
CA SER A 490 -0.80 44.42 13.84
C SER A 490 -0.38 43.67 12.57
N ARG A 491 -0.02 44.43 11.52
CA ARG A 491 0.48 43.85 10.26
C ARG A 491 1.71 43.00 10.50
N GLU A 492 2.62 43.49 11.34
CA GLU A 492 3.87 42.83 11.70
C GLU A 492 3.61 41.52 12.45
N GLU A 493 2.66 41.49 13.39
CA GLU A 493 2.26 40.26 14.10
C GLU A 493 1.67 39.21 13.16
N ILE A 494 0.87 39.61 12.16
CA ILE A 494 0.34 38.70 11.14
C ILE A 494 1.47 38.12 10.28
N VAL A 495 2.35 38.98 9.78
CA VAL A 495 3.49 38.58 8.93
C VAL A 495 4.41 37.61 9.69
N GLU A 496 4.73 37.92 10.95
CA GLU A 496 5.53 37.05 11.82
C GLU A 496 4.81 35.72 12.09
N SER A 497 3.51 35.74 12.40
CA SER A 497 2.76 34.51 12.64
C SER A 497 2.73 33.59 11.42
N VAL A 498 2.56 34.14 10.22
CA VAL A 498 2.57 33.37 8.96
C VAL A 498 3.96 32.79 8.69
N LEU A 499 5.02 33.54 8.95
CA LEU A 499 6.38 33.02 8.84
C LEU A 499 6.62 31.86 9.82
N GLN A 500 6.29 32.03 11.10
CA GLN A 500 6.54 31.01 12.13
C GLN A 500 5.65 29.76 11.98
N LEU A 501 4.51 29.86 11.30
CA LEU A 501 3.66 28.70 10.98
C LEU A 501 4.15 27.91 9.75
N ALA A 502 5.10 28.44 8.96
CA ALA A 502 5.56 27.79 7.74
C ALA A 502 6.03 26.33 7.93
N PRO A 503 6.80 25.96 8.98
CA PRO A 503 7.19 24.56 9.18
C PRO A 503 6.03 23.60 9.37
N LEU A 504 4.88 24.08 9.86
CA LEU A 504 3.66 23.30 10.06
C LEU A 504 2.81 23.25 8.79
N THR A 505 2.49 24.42 8.24
CA THR A 505 1.53 24.53 7.14
C THR A 505 2.09 24.03 5.81
N LEU A 506 3.40 24.07 5.60
CA LEU A 506 4.01 23.49 4.39
C LEU A 506 4.08 21.96 4.39
N ILE A 507 3.75 21.31 5.52
CA ILE A 507 3.61 19.86 5.62
C ILE A 507 2.16 19.46 5.93
N ASP A 508 1.19 20.26 5.53
CA ASP A 508 -0.22 19.99 5.82
C ASP A 508 -0.64 18.59 5.36
N GLY A 509 -1.45 17.91 6.15
CA GLY A 509 -1.79 16.49 5.99
C GLY A 509 -0.69 15.49 6.39
N ALA A 510 0.52 15.89 6.81
CA ALA A 510 1.61 14.94 7.10
C ALA A 510 1.29 13.90 8.19
N TRP A 511 0.38 14.18 9.13
CA TRP A 511 -0.07 13.21 10.13
C TRP A 511 -0.87 12.05 9.52
N LEU A 512 -1.30 12.17 8.27
CA LEU A 512 -2.04 11.15 7.51
C LEU A 512 -1.17 10.41 6.50
N GLN A 513 0.13 10.72 6.38
CA GLN A 513 1.05 10.06 5.44
C GLN A 513 0.98 8.51 5.54
N GLY A 514 0.72 7.98 6.74
CA GLY A 514 0.55 6.55 6.99
C GLY A 514 -0.54 5.88 6.17
N PHE A 515 -1.57 6.64 5.79
CA PHE A 515 -2.74 6.19 5.04
C PHE A 515 -2.52 6.22 3.52
N THR A 516 -1.30 6.49 3.05
CA THR A 516 -0.87 6.17 1.68
C THR A 516 -0.34 4.73 1.56
N ASP A 517 -0.70 3.85 2.49
CA ASP A 517 -0.49 2.40 2.42
C ASP A 517 -1.72 1.73 1.80
N ILE A 518 -1.56 0.78 0.88
CA ILE A 518 -2.68 0.25 0.10
C ILE A 518 -3.81 -0.38 0.93
N GLU A 519 -3.50 -1.06 2.03
CA GLU A 519 -4.51 -1.71 2.86
C GLU A 519 -5.26 -0.66 3.70
N LEU A 520 -4.55 0.37 4.17
CA LEU A 520 -5.14 1.44 4.96
C LEU A 520 -5.97 2.39 4.08
N ALA A 521 -5.41 2.84 2.95
CA ALA A 521 -5.98 3.82 2.03
C ALA A 521 -7.35 3.44 1.47
N SER A 522 -7.60 2.14 1.31
CA SER A 522 -8.85 1.62 0.75
C SER A 522 -9.76 0.94 1.78
N SER A 523 -9.34 0.91 3.05
CA SER A 523 -10.14 0.34 4.15
C SER A 523 -11.36 1.20 4.49
N HIS A 524 -12.34 0.61 5.18
CA HIS A 524 -13.54 1.32 5.62
C HIS A 524 -13.25 2.48 6.61
N VAL A 525 -12.09 2.43 7.29
CA VAL A 525 -11.65 3.48 8.22
C VAL A 525 -10.72 4.46 7.52
N GLY A 526 -9.66 3.95 6.90
CA GLY A 526 -8.56 4.76 6.38
C GLY A 526 -8.88 5.47 5.06
N TYR A 527 -9.92 5.05 4.33
CA TYR A 527 -10.34 5.74 3.10
C TYR A 527 -10.63 7.23 3.31
N ALA A 528 -11.35 7.58 4.37
CA ALA A 528 -11.67 8.97 4.71
C ALA A 528 -10.40 9.78 5.03
N LEU A 529 -9.47 9.18 5.78
CA LEU A 529 -8.18 9.79 6.13
C LEU A 529 -7.29 9.98 4.89
N PHE A 530 -7.30 8.99 4.00
CA PHE A 530 -6.60 9.08 2.72
C PHE A 530 -7.19 10.15 1.81
N GLN A 531 -8.52 10.30 1.79
CA GLN A 531 -9.20 11.34 1.04
C GLN A 531 -8.88 12.73 1.56
N THR A 532 -8.90 12.95 2.88
CA THR A 532 -8.41 14.21 3.49
C THR A 532 -6.98 14.48 3.07
N TYR A 533 -6.07 13.51 3.21
CA TYR A 533 -4.69 13.65 2.77
C TYR A 533 -4.56 14.03 1.27
N TRP A 534 -5.40 13.47 0.42
CA TRP A 534 -5.40 13.77 -1.01
C TRP A 534 -5.93 15.18 -1.33
N ASP A 535 -6.96 15.62 -0.61
CA ASP A 535 -7.47 17.00 -0.66
C ASP A 535 -6.41 18.01 -0.24
N GLU A 536 -5.65 17.73 0.85
CA GLU A 536 -4.55 18.60 1.32
C GLU A 536 -3.48 18.84 0.25
N LEU A 537 -3.25 17.83 -0.60
CA LEU A 537 -2.31 17.92 -1.71
C LEU A 537 -2.92 18.55 -2.97
N GLY A 538 -4.20 18.93 -2.93
CA GLY A 538 -4.93 19.59 -4.00
C GLY A 538 -5.54 18.65 -5.03
N ASN A 539 -5.75 17.37 -4.71
CA ASN A 539 -6.34 16.38 -5.62
C ASN A 539 -5.65 16.26 -6.99
N GLY A 540 -4.34 16.47 -7.03
CA GLY A 540 -3.55 16.44 -8.27
C GLY A 540 -3.68 17.70 -9.12
N ILE A 541 -4.43 18.69 -8.65
CA ILE A 541 -4.58 20.02 -9.23
C ILE A 541 -3.62 20.97 -8.50
N HIS A 542 -2.50 21.28 -9.14
CA HIS A 542 -1.43 22.11 -8.55
C HIS A 542 -1.92 23.48 -8.03
N ALA A 543 -2.94 24.08 -8.65
CA ALA A 543 -3.53 25.34 -8.19
C ALA A 543 -4.29 25.23 -6.86
N LEU A 544 -4.70 24.02 -6.48
CA LEU A 544 -5.38 23.70 -5.23
C LEU A 544 -4.44 23.09 -4.18
N ASN A 545 -3.14 22.96 -4.44
CA ASN A 545 -2.20 22.36 -3.49
C ASN A 545 -2.00 23.29 -2.28
N HIS A 546 -2.32 22.83 -1.07
CA HIS A 546 -2.34 23.69 0.12
C HIS A 546 -0.94 24.23 0.48
N PRO A 547 0.13 23.40 0.53
CA PRO A 547 1.48 23.89 0.79
C PRO A 547 1.93 24.97 -0.21
N LYS A 548 1.66 24.77 -1.50
CA LYS A 548 1.98 25.75 -2.54
C LYS A 548 1.21 27.06 -2.35
N ILE A 549 -0.10 26.99 -2.08
CA ILE A 549 -0.91 28.20 -1.82
C ILE A 549 -0.32 28.98 -0.64
N TYR A 550 0.10 28.28 0.42
CA TYR A 550 0.76 28.90 1.57
C TYR A 550 2.11 29.55 1.21
N ARG A 551 2.94 28.84 0.44
CA ARG A 551 4.23 29.37 -0.04
C ARG A 551 4.06 30.62 -0.88
N ASP A 552 3.06 30.67 -1.76
CA ASP A 552 2.76 31.88 -2.52
C ASP A 552 2.31 33.04 -1.63
N GLY A 553 1.59 32.76 -0.54
CA GLY A 553 1.29 33.73 0.51
C GLY A 553 2.54 34.29 1.17
N LEU A 554 3.49 33.44 1.54
CA LEU A 554 4.80 33.86 2.10
C LEU A 554 5.57 34.76 1.12
N ARG A 555 5.56 34.44 -0.18
CA ARG A 555 6.19 35.27 -1.23
C ARG A 555 5.57 36.66 -1.34
N GLN A 556 4.24 36.76 -1.24
CA GLN A 556 3.54 38.06 -1.20
C GLN A 556 3.94 38.90 0.03
N MET A 557 4.38 38.25 1.10
CA MET A 557 4.92 38.89 2.31
C MET A 557 6.44 39.10 2.24
N ALA A 558 7.06 38.93 1.06
CA ALA A 558 8.49 39.05 0.80
C ALA A 558 9.37 38.00 1.51
N PHE A 559 8.81 36.83 1.84
CA PHE A 559 9.57 35.68 2.32
C PHE A 559 9.70 34.61 1.22
N GLU A 560 10.93 34.44 0.73
CA GLU A 560 11.31 33.23 -0.02
C GLU A 560 12.02 32.28 0.95
N LEU A 561 11.39 31.13 1.21
CA LEU A 561 11.97 30.03 1.99
C LEU A 561 12.48 28.95 1.05
N ALA A 562 13.52 28.23 1.46
CA ALA A 562 14.02 27.06 0.74
C ALA A 562 12.94 25.95 0.60
N PRO A 563 13.14 24.93 -0.25
CA PRO A 563 12.21 23.80 -0.33
C PRO A 563 12.01 23.14 1.04
N THR A 564 10.77 22.79 1.40
CA THR A 564 10.38 22.31 2.74
C THR A 564 11.22 21.12 3.22
N GLY A 565 11.54 20.20 2.31
CA GLY A 565 12.37 19.02 2.59
C GLY A 565 13.88 19.27 2.75
N SER A 566 14.36 20.49 2.54
CA SER A 566 15.80 20.80 2.54
C SER A 566 16.34 21.12 3.94
N ARG A 567 17.65 20.90 4.12
CA ARG A 567 18.36 21.34 5.33
C ARG A 567 18.35 22.86 5.48
N GLU A 568 18.49 23.59 4.37
CA GLU A 568 18.43 25.07 4.35
C GLU A 568 17.12 25.59 4.95
N PHE A 569 15.98 24.95 4.66
CA PHE A 569 14.70 25.32 5.27
C PHE A 569 14.71 25.06 6.79
N ALA A 570 15.15 23.88 7.21
CA ALA A 570 15.19 23.50 8.63
C ALA A 570 16.13 24.41 9.45
N GLU A 571 17.22 24.89 8.83
CA GLU A 571 18.24 25.72 9.48
C GLU A 571 18.02 27.23 9.24
N ASP A 572 16.93 27.64 8.59
CA ASP A 572 16.63 29.05 8.33
C ASP A 572 16.58 29.84 9.67
N PRO A 573 17.41 30.89 9.83
CA PRO A 573 17.52 31.63 11.08
C PRO A 573 16.31 32.51 11.36
N ARG A 574 15.42 32.72 10.38
CA ARG A 574 14.19 33.49 10.54
C ARG A 574 13.09 32.70 11.25
N LEU A 575 13.18 31.37 11.26
CA LEU A 575 12.25 30.48 11.95
C LEU A 575 12.73 30.25 13.38
N ASP A 576 11.82 30.19 14.35
CA ASP A 576 12.14 29.85 15.74
C ASP A 576 12.29 28.33 15.93
N GLU A 577 13.13 27.90 16.87
CA GLU A 577 13.26 26.46 17.22
C GLU A 577 11.91 25.85 17.66
N ASP A 578 11.10 26.62 18.40
CA ASP A 578 9.80 26.18 18.89
C ASP A 578 8.77 25.99 17.76
N SER A 579 8.95 26.62 16.60
CA SER A 579 8.09 26.47 15.43
C SER A 579 8.12 25.04 14.85
N PHE A 580 9.20 24.29 15.09
CA PHE A 580 9.35 22.90 14.66
C PHE A 580 8.75 21.88 15.64
N ARG A 581 8.35 22.30 16.84
CA ARG A 581 7.91 21.40 17.91
C ARG A 581 6.68 20.56 17.53
N LEU A 582 5.64 21.20 17.01
CA LEU A 582 4.40 20.54 16.59
C LEU A 582 4.58 19.81 15.24
N PRO A 583 5.24 20.38 14.22
CA PRO A 583 5.54 19.66 12.98
C PRO A 583 6.29 18.35 13.19
N VAL A 584 7.29 18.32 14.08
CA VAL A 584 7.99 17.06 14.44
C VAL A 584 7.03 16.04 15.06
N TYR A 585 6.03 16.47 15.84
CA TYR A 585 5.01 15.56 16.36
C TYR A 585 4.17 14.96 15.21
N TRP A 586 3.73 15.77 14.25
CA TRP A 586 2.95 15.32 13.10
C TRP A 586 3.74 14.33 12.23
N LEU A 587 4.99 14.66 11.92
CA LEU A 587 5.89 13.81 11.13
C LEU A 587 6.19 12.48 11.82
N CYS A 588 6.38 12.47 13.15
CA CYS A 588 6.54 11.23 13.90
C CYS A 588 5.25 10.39 13.89
N LEU A 589 4.10 11.03 14.15
CA LEU A 589 2.81 10.36 14.30
C LEU A 589 2.34 9.75 12.97
N GLY A 590 2.42 10.50 11.87
CA GLY A 590 1.96 10.08 10.55
C GLY A 590 2.72 8.89 9.95
N LYS A 591 3.90 8.56 10.48
CA LYS A 591 4.67 7.39 10.08
C LYS A 591 4.33 6.12 10.86
N LEU A 592 3.46 6.24 11.86
CA LEU A 592 3.11 5.17 12.79
C LEU A 592 1.60 4.88 12.79
N PRO A 593 0.99 4.63 11.61
CA PRO A 593 -0.46 4.48 11.47
C PRO A 593 -1.01 3.22 12.13
N VAL A 594 -0.19 2.20 12.39
CA VAL A 594 -0.62 0.98 13.10
C VAL A 594 -0.45 1.16 14.60
N THR A 595 0.70 1.68 15.03
CA THR A 595 1.04 1.86 16.44
C THR A 595 0.11 2.89 17.11
N PHE A 596 -0.18 4.01 16.44
CA PHE A 596 -0.94 5.15 16.99
C PHE A 596 -2.28 5.42 16.27
N MET A 597 -2.89 4.40 15.64
CA MET A 597 -4.18 4.54 14.92
C MET A 597 -5.25 5.34 15.69
N PRO A 598 -5.60 5.01 16.95
CA PRO A 598 -6.64 5.75 17.67
C PRO A 598 -6.26 7.21 17.93
N GLU A 599 -4.99 7.47 18.26
CA GLU A 599 -4.52 8.83 18.50
C GLU A 599 -4.51 9.67 17.23
N ILE A 600 -4.18 9.08 16.07
CA ILE A 600 -4.27 9.75 14.77
C ILE A 600 -5.72 10.14 14.46
N LEU A 601 -6.68 9.22 14.66
CA LEU A 601 -8.10 9.51 14.45
C LEU A 601 -8.59 10.72 15.27
N GLY A 602 -8.23 10.75 16.55
CA GLY A 602 -8.57 11.88 17.43
C GLY A 602 -7.88 13.17 17.03
N MET A 603 -6.58 13.10 16.73
CA MET A 603 -5.77 14.25 16.32
C MET A 603 -6.25 14.83 14.98
N ASN A 604 -6.65 13.97 14.03
CA ASN A 604 -7.25 14.35 12.76
C ASN A 604 -8.51 15.19 13.00
N LEU A 605 -9.49 14.67 13.74
CA LEU A 605 -10.70 15.44 14.08
C LEU A 605 -10.38 16.76 14.79
N ALA A 606 -9.37 16.78 15.64
CA ALA A 606 -8.91 18.00 16.31
C ALA A 606 -8.35 19.03 15.34
N MET A 607 -7.68 18.60 14.27
CA MET A 607 -7.11 19.48 13.24
C MET A 607 -8.21 20.01 12.34
N GLU A 608 -9.03 19.11 11.79
CA GLU A 608 -10.14 19.48 10.88
C GLU A 608 -11.15 20.42 11.52
N LEU A 609 -11.34 20.35 12.84
CA LEU A 609 -12.25 21.24 13.56
C LEU A 609 -11.60 22.59 13.95
N SER A 610 -10.27 22.70 13.90
CA SER A 610 -9.51 23.79 14.55
C SER A 610 -9.74 25.19 13.97
N GLY A 611 -10.34 25.31 12.78
CA GLY A 611 -10.76 26.61 12.23
C GLY A 611 -12.19 26.75 11.76
N VAL A 612 -12.99 25.69 11.79
CA VAL A 612 -14.37 25.69 11.31
C VAL A 612 -15.27 26.56 12.19
N GLY A 613 -15.98 27.50 11.58
CA GLY A 613 -16.94 28.38 12.25
C GLY A 613 -16.33 29.63 12.91
N GLY A 614 -15.02 29.70 13.11
CA GLY A 614 -14.37 30.78 13.89
C GLY A 614 -13.02 31.26 13.34
N SER A 615 -11.92 30.57 13.70
CA SER A 615 -10.56 31.12 13.53
C SER A 615 -10.17 31.40 12.06
N TYR A 616 -10.64 30.61 11.09
CA TYR A 616 -10.43 30.91 9.67
C TYR A 616 -11.19 32.17 9.22
N ARG A 617 -12.39 32.43 9.75
CA ARG A 617 -13.12 33.69 9.48
C ARG A 617 -12.35 34.90 10.03
N SER A 618 -11.76 34.77 11.22
CA SER A 618 -10.90 35.80 11.80
C SER A 618 -9.62 36.01 11.00
N ALA A 619 -8.91 34.94 10.65
CA ALA A 619 -7.70 35.00 9.84
C ALA A 619 -7.96 35.65 8.47
N ARG A 620 -9.08 35.29 7.82
CA ARG A 620 -9.53 35.93 6.59
C ARG A 620 -9.75 37.43 6.75
N ARG A 621 -10.40 37.86 7.84
CA ARG A 621 -10.62 39.28 8.16
C ARG A 621 -9.29 40.02 8.29
N PHE A 622 -8.32 39.44 8.97
CA PHE A 622 -6.99 40.02 9.21
C PHE A 622 -6.16 40.13 7.93
N LEU A 623 -6.04 39.04 7.18
CA LEU A 623 -5.28 39.00 5.93
C LEU A 623 -5.83 40.00 4.91
N ARG A 624 -7.17 40.03 4.74
CA ARG A 624 -7.83 40.97 3.82
C ARG A 624 -7.61 42.43 4.21
N HIS A 625 -7.65 42.76 5.50
CA HIS A 625 -7.44 44.13 5.97
C HIS A 625 -6.04 44.66 5.60
N TYR A 626 -5.02 43.81 5.66
CA TYR A 626 -3.65 44.17 5.30
C TYR A 626 -3.28 43.92 3.82
N GLY A 627 -4.25 43.54 2.99
CA GLY A 627 -4.05 43.34 1.55
C GLY A 627 -3.33 42.04 1.17
N PHE A 628 -3.29 41.05 2.06
CA PHE A 628 -2.70 39.73 1.78
C PHE A 628 -3.74 38.76 1.20
N SER A 629 -3.25 37.75 0.47
CA SER A 629 -4.09 36.66 -0.05
C SER A 629 -4.82 35.92 1.06
N THR A 630 -6.09 35.61 0.84
CA THR A 630 -6.93 34.78 1.71
C THR A 630 -7.12 33.37 1.17
N ALA A 631 -6.48 33.02 0.05
CA ALA A 631 -6.74 31.77 -0.67
C ALA A 631 -6.63 30.52 0.22
N PHE A 632 -5.60 30.45 1.08
CA PHE A 632 -5.41 29.32 2.00
C PHE A 632 -6.57 29.17 2.99
N VAL A 633 -6.97 30.25 3.66
CA VAL A 633 -8.04 30.22 4.67
C VAL A 633 -9.44 30.15 4.06
N ASP A 634 -9.63 30.70 2.86
CA ASP A 634 -10.89 30.59 2.12
C ASP A 634 -11.14 29.14 1.70
N LEU A 635 -10.10 28.42 1.27
CA LEU A 635 -10.18 27.00 0.92
C LEU A 635 -10.60 26.15 2.14
N HIS A 636 -9.87 26.22 3.25
CA HIS A 636 -10.17 25.48 4.49
C HIS A 636 -11.54 25.82 5.09
N ASN A 637 -12.01 27.08 4.98
CA ASN A 637 -13.37 27.43 5.38
C ASN A 637 -14.45 26.62 4.65
N THR A 638 -14.17 26.11 3.45
CA THR A 638 -15.12 25.34 2.65
C THR A 638 -14.95 23.83 2.81
N ILE A 639 -13.71 23.32 2.75
CA ILE A 639 -13.44 21.88 2.74
C ILE A 639 -13.47 21.25 4.13
N ASP A 640 -13.18 21.99 5.21
CA ASP A 640 -13.15 21.45 6.57
C ASP A 640 -14.55 21.32 7.20
N ASN A 641 -15.62 21.62 6.45
CA ASN A 641 -16.97 21.76 6.98
C ASN A 641 -17.52 20.50 7.68
N VAL A 642 -18.45 20.70 8.62
CA VAL A 642 -19.01 19.62 9.46
C VAL A 642 -20.09 18.76 8.79
N SER A 643 -20.48 19.08 7.55
CA SER A 643 -21.54 18.38 6.82
C SER A 643 -20.98 17.29 5.90
N THR A 644 -20.21 17.69 4.89
CA THR A 644 -19.63 16.80 3.88
C THR A 644 -18.12 17.00 3.71
N GLY A 645 -17.51 17.80 4.57
CA GLY A 645 -16.09 18.13 4.56
C GLY A 645 -15.25 17.27 5.49
N HIS A 646 -14.00 17.67 5.70
CA HIS A 646 -13.00 16.87 6.43
C HIS A 646 -13.39 16.62 7.89
N SER A 647 -14.01 17.59 8.57
CA SER A 647 -14.54 17.38 9.93
C SER A 647 -15.60 16.27 9.95
N ALA A 648 -16.44 16.18 8.91
CA ALA A 648 -17.43 15.13 8.80
C ALA A 648 -16.76 13.77 8.55
N TRP A 649 -15.81 13.70 7.63
CA TRP A 649 -15.06 12.48 7.31
C TRP A 649 -14.24 11.97 8.49
N ALA A 650 -13.64 12.87 9.28
CA ALA A 650 -12.93 12.53 10.50
C ALA A 650 -13.84 11.84 11.52
N ALA A 651 -15.07 12.35 11.70
CA ALA A 651 -16.07 11.72 12.56
C ALA A 651 -16.53 10.36 12.02
N ASP A 652 -16.73 10.22 10.70
CA ASP A 652 -17.07 8.94 10.07
C ASP A 652 -15.96 7.90 10.22
N ALA A 653 -14.69 8.30 10.05
CA ALA A 653 -13.54 7.42 10.24
C ALA A 653 -13.46 6.91 11.68
N ILE A 654 -13.67 7.79 12.67
CA ILE A 654 -13.76 7.41 14.08
C ILE A 654 -14.90 6.42 14.30
N ASP A 655 -16.10 6.71 13.82
CA ASP A 655 -17.26 5.84 13.99
C ASP A 655 -17.07 4.47 13.32
N ALA A 656 -16.54 4.44 12.10
CA ALA A 656 -16.18 3.22 11.38
C ALA A 656 -15.16 2.39 12.17
N TYR A 657 -14.14 3.04 12.74
CA TYR A 657 -13.13 2.38 13.56
C TYR A 657 -13.73 1.79 14.82
N MET A 658 -14.52 2.57 15.56
CA MET A 658 -15.15 2.12 16.80
C MET A 658 -16.13 0.96 16.56
N ARG A 659 -16.87 0.96 15.44
CA ARG A 659 -17.75 -0.15 15.03
C ARG A 659 -16.99 -1.44 14.67
N SER A 660 -15.71 -1.35 14.30
CA SER A 660 -14.88 -2.51 13.96
C SER A 660 -14.37 -3.28 15.19
N LEU A 661 -14.45 -2.68 16.38
CA LEU A 661 -14.01 -3.28 17.64
C LEU A 661 -15.10 -4.21 18.20
N VAL A 662 -14.69 -5.37 18.72
CA VAL A 662 -15.63 -6.44 19.11
C VAL A 662 -15.91 -6.46 20.61
N ALA A 663 -14.94 -6.04 21.45
CA ALA A 663 -15.05 -6.13 22.92
C ALA A 663 -15.27 -4.76 23.58
N GLY A 664 -16.13 -4.71 24.61
CA GLY A 664 -16.45 -3.48 25.34
C GLY A 664 -15.23 -2.81 26.01
N GLU A 665 -14.30 -3.58 26.56
CA GLU A 665 -13.05 -3.05 27.13
C GLU A 665 -12.16 -2.41 26.05
N GLN A 666 -12.06 -3.03 24.87
CA GLN A 666 -11.33 -2.46 23.72
C GLN A 666 -11.97 -1.16 23.25
N ILE A 667 -13.30 -1.09 23.19
CA ILE A 667 -14.03 0.14 22.85
C ILE A 667 -13.69 1.25 23.84
N ALA A 668 -13.73 0.99 25.15
CA ALA A 668 -13.40 2.00 26.16
C ALA A 668 -11.95 2.47 26.07
N GLU A 669 -10.99 1.54 25.92
CA GLU A 669 -9.57 1.86 25.77
C GLU A 669 -9.30 2.68 24.50
N HIS A 670 -9.81 2.25 23.36
CA HIS A 670 -9.57 2.92 22.08
C HIS A 670 -10.28 4.27 22.02
N TRP A 671 -11.48 4.39 22.58
CA TRP A 671 -12.14 5.69 22.73
C TRP A 671 -11.30 6.64 23.59
N TYR A 672 -10.76 6.17 24.71
CA TYR A 672 -9.86 6.98 25.54
C TYR A 672 -8.64 7.44 24.74
N ARG A 673 -8.02 6.56 23.95
CA ARG A 673 -6.88 6.93 23.08
C ARG A 673 -7.28 7.97 22.01
N ILE A 674 -8.47 7.86 21.41
CA ILE A 674 -9.01 8.88 20.49
C ILE A 674 -9.16 10.23 21.20
N ARG A 675 -9.73 10.25 22.41
CA ARG A 675 -9.84 11.48 23.22
C ARG A 675 -8.48 12.11 23.52
N VAL A 676 -7.48 11.28 23.82
CA VAL A 676 -6.09 11.73 24.04
C VAL A 676 -5.48 12.30 22.76
N GLY A 677 -5.73 11.66 21.60
CA GLY A 677 -5.33 12.15 20.29
C GLY A 677 -5.94 13.52 19.98
N TYR A 678 -7.23 13.69 20.21
CA TYR A 678 -7.91 14.99 20.04
C TYR A 678 -7.32 16.08 20.94
N GLU A 679 -7.08 15.75 22.21
CA GLU A 679 -6.44 16.64 23.19
C GLU A 679 -4.96 16.94 22.87
N SER A 680 -4.33 16.23 21.92
CA SER A 680 -2.93 16.45 21.54
C SER A 680 -2.66 17.82 20.94
N LEU A 681 -3.68 18.48 20.39
CA LEU A 681 -3.62 19.84 19.84
C LEU A 681 -4.16 20.90 20.80
N ALA A 682 -4.42 20.58 22.07
CA ALA A 682 -4.88 21.57 23.03
C ALA A 682 -3.84 22.70 23.24
N PRO A 683 -4.28 23.97 23.37
CA PRO A 683 -3.38 25.09 23.59
C PRO A 683 -2.49 24.86 24.80
N MET A 684 -1.19 25.08 24.63
CA MET A 684 -0.27 25.02 25.76
C MET A 684 -0.58 26.15 26.75
N PRO A 685 -0.61 25.91 28.07
CA PRO A 685 -0.86 26.96 29.05
C PRO A 685 0.13 28.12 28.85
N SER A 686 -0.40 29.27 28.43
CA SER A 686 0.33 30.46 27.99
C SER A 686 1.15 31.16 29.09
N LYS A 687 1.10 30.66 30.33
CA LYS A 687 1.73 31.31 31.49
C LYS A 687 3.26 31.15 31.52
N TRP A 688 3.84 30.13 30.88
CA TRP A 688 5.30 29.92 30.89
C TRP A 688 6.00 30.44 29.63
N ALA A 689 5.36 30.35 28.47
CA ALA A 689 5.92 30.83 27.20
C ALA A 689 5.96 32.36 27.08
N SER A 690 5.05 33.07 27.75
CA SER A 690 5.06 34.55 27.82
C SER A 690 6.08 35.09 28.84
N VAL A 691 6.30 34.36 29.94
CA VAL A 691 7.24 34.73 31.01
C VAL A 691 8.70 34.42 30.62
N LEU A 692 8.97 33.30 29.96
CA LEU A 692 10.32 32.96 29.48
C LEU A 692 10.78 33.88 28.35
N ARG A 693 9.86 34.32 27.46
CA ARG A 693 10.15 35.35 26.45
C ARG A 693 10.48 36.72 27.07
N ARG A 694 9.83 37.09 28.17
CA ARG A 694 10.08 38.38 28.88
C ARG A 694 11.36 38.38 29.72
N LEU A 695 11.89 37.22 30.10
CA LEU A 695 13.07 37.11 30.96
C LEU A 695 14.38 36.80 30.21
N GLY A 696 14.36 36.68 28.87
CA GLY A 696 15.56 36.37 28.08
C GLY A 696 16.19 35.01 28.38
N LEU A 697 15.50 34.14 29.13
CA LEU A 697 15.96 32.82 29.51
C LEU A 697 15.48 31.81 28.46
N LYS A 698 16.41 31.32 27.64
CA LYS A 698 16.23 30.18 26.72
C LYS A 698 16.05 28.88 27.52
N GLY A 699 14.91 28.73 28.20
CA GLY A 699 14.57 27.57 29.02
C GLY A 699 13.92 26.46 28.20
N VAL A 700 14.66 25.86 27.26
CA VAL A 700 14.24 24.64 26.55
C VAL A 700 14.39 23.47 27.52
N ALA A 701 13.41 23.25 28.40
CA ALA A 701 13.40 22.09 29.29
C ALA A 701 13.08 20.82 28.49
N ASN A 702 14.13 20.14 28.02
CA ASN A 702 14.16 18.77 27.48
C ASN A 702 12.96 18.42 26.59
N VAL A 703 12.78 19.02 25.41
CA VAL A 703 11.71 18.61 24.48
C VAL A 703 12.03 17.26 23.83
N LEU A 704 13.31 16.99 23.58
CA LEU A 704 13.77 15.76 22.96
C LEU A 704 13.84 14.58 23.96
N PRO A 705 13.58 13.35 23.51
CA PRO A 705 13.88 12.14 24.28
C PRO A 705 15.40 11.96 24.45
N ARG A 706 15.83 11.37 25.57
CA ARG A 706 17.26 11.10 25.85
C ARG A 706 17.76 9.89 25.03
N PRO A 707 18.91 9.97 24.34
CA PRO A 707 19.44 8.84 23.58
C PRO A 707 20.00 7.73 24.47
N ALA A 708 19.93 6.49 23.99
CA ALA A 708 20.88 5.45 24.36
C ALA A 708 22.13 5.62 23.46
N ARG A 709 23.34 5.54 24.02
CA ARG A 709 24.61 5.87 23.34
C ARG A 709 24.79 5.04 22.05
N GLY A 710 25.02 5.71 20.92
CA GLY A 710 25.44 5.14 19.64
C GLY A 710 25.79 6.26 18.64
N GLU A 711 26.84 6.06 17.84
CA GLU A 711 27.19 6.95 16.72
C GLU A 711 26.23 6.76 15.53
N VAL A 712 26.01 7.83 14.77
CA VAL A 712 24.96 7.93 13.74
C VAL A 712 25.58 7.92 12.34
N PRO A 713 25.16 7.05 11.41
CA PRO A 713 25.53 7.13 10.00
C PRO A 713 24.95 8.39 9.32
N ASN A 714 25.70 8.97 8.38
CA ASN A 714 25.44 10.28 7.78
C ASN A 714 24.40 10.30 6.63
N ARG A 715 23.64 9.21 6.39
CA ARG A 715 22.73 9.10 5.24
C ARG A 715 21.29 9.41 5.65
N TYR A 716 20.71 10.46 5.05
CA TYR A 716 19.34 10.89 5.33
C TYR A 716 18.33 10.22 4.37
N LEU A 717 17.19 9.80 4.90
CA LEU A 717 16.16 9.06 4.14
C LEU A 717 15.09 10.02 3.60
N HIS A 718 15.36 10.63 2.44
CA HIS A 718 14.48 11.61 1.80
C HIS A 718 14.17 11.30 0.35
N HIS A 719 12.97 11.67 -0.07
CA HIS A 719 12.62 11.75 -1.49
C HIS A 719 13.33 12.93 -2.12
N LEU A 720 13.96 12.69 -3.26
CA LEU A 720 14.49 13.76 -4.10
C LEU A 720 13.36 14.34 -4.97
N PRO A 721 13.28 15.67 -5.13
CA PRO A 721 12.36 16.29 -6.09
C PRO A 721 12.57 15.74 -7.50
N ILE A 722 11.51 15.54 -8.27
CA ILE A 722 11.54 14.97 -9.63
C ILE A 722 11.41 16.07 -10.68
N ALA A 723 10.60 17.09 -10.44
CA ALA A 723 10.42 18.19 -11.38
C ALA A 723 11.49 19.28 -11.18
N LEU A 724 11.87 19.92 -12.28
CA LEU A 724 12.55 21.21 -12.23
C LEU A 724 11.47 22.26 -12.02
N ASP A 725 11.53 22.99 -10.89
CA ASP A 725 10.77 24.23 -10.79
C ASP A 725 11.26 25.15 -11.91
N GLY A 726 10.34 25.66 -12.73
CA GLY A 726 10.63 26.49 -13.90
C GLY A 726 11.29 27.86 -13.61
N GLY A 727 11.98 28.02 -12.48
CA GLY A 727 12.65 29.27 -12.06
C GLY A 727 13.95 29.11 -11.27
N GLY A 728 14.55 27.92 -11.17
CA GLY A 728 15.63 27.65 -10.21
C GLY A 728 16.94 27.08 -10.79
N ASP A 729 17.37 27.51 -11.98
CA ASP A 729 18.47 26.85 -12.72
C ASP A 729 19.91 27.14 -12.19
N ILE A 730 20.07 27.95 -11.13
CA ILE A 730 21.41 28.44 -10.71
C ILE A 730 21.83 28.01 -9.30
N ARG A 731 20.92 27.61 -8.38
CA ARG A 731 21.30 27.27 -6.99
C ARG A 731 21.37 25.77 -6.65
N ARG A 732 20.98 24.86 -7.55
CA ARG A 732 20.94 23.42 -7.24
C ARG A 732 22.28 22.69 -7.29
N ARG A 733 23.32 23.26 -7.91
CA ARG A 733 24.64 22.58 -7.99
C ARG A 733 25.31 22.41 -6.62
N GLU A 734 25.00 23.24 -5.63
CA GLU A 734 25.56 23.13 -4.28
C GLU A 734 24.75 22.18 -3.38
N ALA A 735 23.43 22.08 -3.56
CA ALA A 735 22.59 21.18 -2.75
C ALA A 735 22.83 19.68 -3.04
N LEU A 736 23.31 19.32 -4.23
CA LEU A 736 23.57 17.92 -4.59
C LEU A 736 24.83 17.33 -3.93
N GLU A 737 25.75 18.16 -3.42
CA GLU A 737 26.95 17.71 -2.71
C GLU A 737 26.68 17.37 -1.24
N ASP A 738 25.62 17.94 -0.63
CA ASP A 738 25.21 17.65 0.76
C ASP A 738 24.24 16.45 0.90
N TYR A 739 23.75 15.89 -0.22
CA TYR A 739 22.84 14.73 -0.24
C TYR A 739 23.54 13.38 -0.52
N ARG A 740 24.85 13.36 -0.75
CA ARG A 740 25.68 12.14 -0.87
C ARG A 740 26.55 11.96 0.36
#